data_AF-A0A8J3QLG6-F1
#
_entry.id   AF-A0A8J3QLG6-F1
#
_cell.length_a   1.000
_cell.length_b   1.000
_cell.length_c   1.000
_cell.angle_alpha   90.00
_cell.angle_beta   90.00
_cell.angle_gamma   90.00
#
_symmetry.space_group_name_H-M   'P 1'
#
loop_
_entity.id
_entity.type
_entity.pdbx_description
1 polymer ?
#
loop_
_entity_poly.entity_id
_entity_poly.type
_entity_poly.pdbx_seq_one_letter_code
_entity_poly.pdbx_strand_id
1 'polypeptide(L)'
;MSVDQEGSAVVPTVAPGPAAAQDPPGEARTHAEDTGMAENADVSADATEPDGDSSRAPGTGPAGETPSGSARADASGEDTAEATEKSATAGASAGEASTTDASTTDAAGTPDAATAAAGPTTGSDTAAGTTDAAGDPTTETAPDAADRWTLFGPEPARRVGRLRRAVGGTGRFLVHEWTVVSLAAIALAVVMTWPSAWHPASTIPSDIWDPTLQAWQLAWSGHAMLTDPLHVWNSNSFYPDSYSFAFSDTLFGYFPFGLVGTGPTAALIRYNLLFILLEALAFVGAYALVRQLGARRTAAAVAGAAFAYAPWRWGQAGHMHVLSVGGIALSLAMIARGHGFSFTKGHRRELTRPGWAFAGWCVAAWQISLGFGIGLPFVYVLALVVIVSAIRWLLKGRRALGRRLLLADGVGIVVFGAVGLLMGVPYLEVIKQHPEAKRGLDAIEAFSPNLHSFITAPAQSLPWGAAHAAARATMIAPAETTLLPGFMLYGLAAAGLFFSIWSLRTRLWLLAGTLVSIVLAEGTEFYGGGKYTYVFLYKYLPFFSSSRTPGRLVIWTTLLLAILAAGAVGALVGRSYDVAAERGPVATRPGLLLRVATLLPLLLVLAEGTNWHTLPHPVVPAQPAALRTVDGPMLVLPSDALIDENVMLWSTTKFQKIVNGGSGFYPTDQQEVRNVAKSFPDQASVEYLRNLGIRAVVVLKQQAAGSTDYSKAASPDVPYQDLGITRQDLGDTFVYRLS
;
A
#
# COMPACT_ATOMS: atom_id res chain seq x y z
N MET A 1 9.60 -58.04 -0.04
CA MET A 1 8.53 -58.26 0.95
C MET A 1 7.45 -57.21 0.72
N SER A 2 6.21 -57.60 0.92
CA SER A 2 4.97 -56.81 0.87
C SER A 2 4.83 -55.87 2.09
N VAL A 3 3.94 -54.87 2.16
CA VAL A 3 3.08 -54.19 1.16
C VAL A 3 2.69 -52.79 1.70
N ASP A 4 2.34 -51.89 0.79
CA ASP A 4 1.58 -50.63 0.84
C ASP A 4 0.98 -50.14 2.18
N GLN A 5 1.03 -48.81 2.38
CA GLN A 5 -0.19 -48.01 2.25
C GLN A 5 0.13 -46.53 1.92
N GLU A 6 -0.47 -46.01 0.84
CA GLU A 6 -0.43 -44.58 0.48
C GLU A 6 -1.66 -43.84 1.07
N GLY A 7 -1.45 -42.60 1.49
CA GLY A 7 -2.52 -41.70 1.95
C GLY A 7 -2.49 -40.38 1.19
N SER A 8 -2.98 -40.37 -0.05
CA SER A 8 -3.01 -39.16 -0.88
C SER A 8 -4.13 -38.20 -0.45
N ALA A 9 -3.76 -37.03 0.06
CA ALA A 9 -4.71 -36.01 0.48
C ALA A 9 -5.23 -35.22 -0.74
N VAL A 10 -6.45 -35.50 -1.18
CA VAL A 10 -7.08 -34.82 -2.31
C VAL A 10 -7.46 -33.38 -1.92
N VAL A 11 -6.89 -32.40 -2.64
CA VAL A 11 -7.32 -31.00 -2.58
C VAL A 11 -8.65 -30.85 -3.36
N PRO A 12 -9.72 -30.31 -2.76
CA PRO A 12 -11.01 -30.19 -3.44
C PRO A 12 -11.03 -29.01 -4.42
N THR A 13 -10.97 -29.31 -5.72
CA THR A 13 -11.12 -28.31 -6.79
C THR A 13 -12.57 -27.83 -6.88
N VAL A 14 -12.85 -26.61 -6.41
CA VAL A 14 -14.19 -26.00 -6.54
C VAL A 14 -14.41 -25.51 -7.97
N ALA A 15 -15.38 -26.10 -8.66
CA ALA A 15 -15.78 -25.64 -10.00
C ALA A 15 -16.62 -24.35 -9.92
N PRO A 16 -16.45 -23.39 -10.85
CA PRO A 16 -17.29 -22.20 -10.91
C PRO A 16 -18.72 -22.54 -11.32
N GLY A 17 -19.71 -21.95 -10.64
CA GLY A 17 -21.13 -22.07 -11.00
C GLY A 17 -21.44 -21.41 -12.37
N PRO A 18 -22.56 -21.81 -13.02
CA PRO A 18 -22.85 -21.41 -14.38
C PRO A 18 -23.14 -19.90 -14.50
N ALA A 19 -22.47 -19.25 -15.45
CA ALA A 19 -22.84 -17.91 -15.89
C ALA A 19 -24.17 -17.94 -16.67
N ALA A 20 -25.00 -16.92 -16.49
CA ALA A 20 -26.25 -16.79 -17.23
C ALA A 20 -25.96 -16.60 -18.74
N ALA A 21 -26.66 -17.37 -19.58
CA ALA A 21 -26.54 -17.24 -21.03
C ALA A 21 -27.09 -15.88 -21.52
N GLN A 22 -26.43 -15.31 -22.52
CA GLN A 22 -26.96 -14.25 -23.37
C GLN A 22 -26.88 -14.73 -24.82
N ASP A 23 -28.01 -14.73 -25.53
CA ASP A 23 -28.09 -15.24 -26.89
C ASP A 23 -27.30 -14.35 -27.87
N PRO A 24 -26.49 -14.94 -28.77
CA PRO A 24 -25.94 -14.21 -29.91
C PRO A 24 -27.00 -14.08 -31.02
N PRO A 25 -27.14 -12.92 -31.68
CA PRO A 25 -27.95 -12.82 -32.90
C PRO A 25 -27.27 -13.62 -34.02
N GLY A 26 -28.01 -14.51 -34.67
CA GLY A 26 -27.49 -15.36 -35.74
C GLY A 26 -27.38 -14.63 -37.09
N GLU A 27 -26.40 -15.03 -37.89
CA GLU A 27 -26.38 -14.78 -39.33
C GLU A 27 -25.88 -16.04 -40.06
N ALA A 28 -26.54 -16.41 -41.16
CA ALA A 28 -26.36 -17.71 -41.80
C ALA A 28 -25.42 -17.67 -43.02
N ARG A 29 -24.69 -18.77 -43.27
CA ARG A 29 -24.14 -19.14 -44.58
C ARG A 29 -23.94 -20.66 -44.69
N THR A 30 -23.91 -21.15 -45.92
CA THR A 30 -24.15 -22.55 -46.29
C THR A 30 -22.94 -23.21 -46.99
N HIS A 31 -23.06 -24.52 -47.24
CA HIS A 31 -22.12 -25.44 -47.92
C HIS A 31 -20.92 -25.87 -47.04
N ALA A 32 -20.65 -27.14 -46.72
CA ALA A 32 -20.86 -28.49 -47.33
C ALA A 32 -19.69 -29.01 -48.18
N GLU A 33 -19.57 -30.36 -48.24
CA GLU A 33 -18.53 -31.18 -48.92
C GLU A 33 -17.12 -31.18 -48.25
N ASP A 34 -16.37 -32.29 -48.15
CA ASP A 34 -16.67 -33.74 -48.31
C ASP A 34 -15.57 -34.65 -47.67
N THR A 35 -15.87 -35.94 -47.43
CA THR A 35 -14.97 -37.07 -47.05
C THR A 35 -14.26 -37.04 -45.68
N GLY A 36 -13.96 -38.18 -45.01
CA GLY A 36 -14.34 -39.59 -45.25
C GLY A 36 -13.57 -40.61 -44.39
N MET A 37 -14.13 -41.82 -44.19
CA MET A 37 -13.59 -43.03 -43.49
C MET A 37 -13.36 -42.90 -41.96
N ALA A 38 -14.06 -43.67 -41.10
CA ALA A 38 -13.86 -45.10 -40.69
C ALA A 38 -12.97 -45.20 -39.41
N GLU A 39 -13.12 -46.16 -38.48
CA GLU A 39 -13.78 -47.48 -38.50
C GLU A 39 -14.19 -47.95 -37.08
N ASN A 40 -15.14 -48.91 -36.97
CA ASN A 40 -15.55 -49.71 -35.76
C ASN A 40 -16.24 -48.96 -34.59
N ALA A 41 -17.47 -49.27 -34.14
CA ALA A 41 -18.17 -50.53 -33.73
C ALA A 41 -18.07 -50.78 -32.19
N ASP A 42 -19.09 -51.25 -31.44
CA ASP A 42 -20.42 -51.79 -31.78
C ASP A 42 -21.42 -51.75 -30.58
N VAL A 43 -22.64 -52.30 -30.76
CA VAL A 43 -23.65 -52.80 -29.76
C VAL A 43 -24.72 -51.83 -29.20
N SER A 44 -25.99 -52.12 -29.56
CA SER A 44 -27.30 -51.88 -28.90
C SER A 44 -27.65 -50.49 -28.33
N ALA A 45 -28.75 -49.81 -28.67
CA ALA A 45 -30.08 -50.15 -29.19
C ALA A 45 -31.06 -50.86 -28.21
N ASP A 46 -32.07 -50.10 -27.77
CA ASP A 46 -33.50 -50.50 -27.83
C ASP A 46 -34.36 -49.23 -27.98
N ALA A 47 -35.65 -49.34 -28.34
CA ALA A 47 -36.51 -48.20 -28.71
C ALA A 47 -37.97 -48.35 -28.25
N THR A 48 -38.64 -47.23 -27.92
CA THR A 48 -40.10 -47.08 -28.10
C THR A 48 -40.58 -45.62 -27.99
N GLU A 49 -40.98 -45.08 -29.13
CA GLU A 49 -42.05 -44.06 -29.29
C GLU A 49 -43.42 -44.82 -29.45
N PRO A 50 -44.61 -44.24 -29.74
CA PRO A 50 -44.99 -42.84 -30.00
C PRO A 50 -46.37 -42.38 -29.39
N ASP A 51 -46.85 -41.23 -29.89
CA ASP A 51 -48.24 -40.93 -30.35
C ASP A 51 -49.30 -40.19 -29.50
N GLY A 52 -50.06 -39.33 -30.22
CA GLY A 52 -51.32 -38.65 -29.84
C GLY A 52 -51.15 -37.26 -29.20
N ASP A 53 -51.15 -36.10 -29.87
CA ASP A 53 -51.73 -35.58 -31.14
C ASP A 53 -53.22 -35.15 -31.14
N SER A 54 -53.46 -33.93 -31.67
CA SER A 54 -54.73 -33.30 -32.10
C SER A 54 -55.78 -32.99 -31.00
N SER A 55 -56.67 -31.97 -31.08
CA SER A 55 -56.83 -30.72 -31.87
C SER A 55 -57.91 -29.84 -31.12
N ARG A 56 -58.31 -28.59 -31.43
CA ARG A 56 -58.32 -27.65 -32.59
C ARG A 56 -57.96 -26.22 -32.09
N ALA A 57 -57.61 -25.19 -32.86
CA ALA A 57 -58.08 -24.62 -34.16
C ALA A 57 -59.29 -23.63 -34.01
N PRO A 58 -59.44 -22.57 -34.85
CA PRO A 58 -59.13 -21.20 -34.39
C PRO A 58 -60.15 -20.08 -34.79
N GLY A 59 -59.92 -18.82 -34.38
CA GLY A 59 -60.79 -17.68 -34.78
C GLY A 59 -60.27 -16.24 -34.51
N THR A 60 -59.69 -15.61 -35.55
CA THR A 60 -59.81 -14.18 -35.98
C THR A 60 -60.05 -13.00 -34.99
N GLY A 61 -59.31 -11.89 -35.18
CA GLY A 61 -59.88 -10.52 -35.07
C GLY A 61 -59.03 -9.47 -34.32
N PRO A 62 -58.89 -8.20 -34.79
CA PRO A 62 -57.92 -7.23 -34.23
C PRO A 62 -58.45 -5.84 -33.80
N ALA A 63 -57.54 -5.07 -33.17
CA ALA A 63 -57.50 -3.61 -33.00
C ALA A 63 -58.48 -2.92 -32.00
N GLY A 64 -58.04 -1.80 -31.41
CA GLY A 64 -58.83 -0.99 -30.47
C GLY A 64 -57.99 0.03 -29.67
N GLU A 65 -58.22 1.31 -29.94
CA GLU A 65 -57.44 2.51 -29.56
C GLU A 65 -57.41 2.95 -28.06
N THR A 66 -56.45 3.84 -27.79
CA THR A 66 -56.40 4.99 -26.82
C THR A 66 -57.73 5.50 -26.20
N PRO A 67 -57.73 6.17 -25.00
CA PRO A 67 -57.01 7.46 -24.83
C PRO A 67 -56.51 7.87 -23.40
N SER A 68 -56.09 9.14 -23.34
CA SER A 68 -55.64 10.02 -22.22
C SER A 68 -56.61 10.16 -21.03
N GLY A 69 -56.27 10.81 -19.91
CA GLY A 69 -55.05 11.53 -19.47
C GLY A 69 -55.37 12.88 -18.76
N SER A 70 -54.36 13.69 -18.42
CA SER A 70 -54.42 15.00 -17.70
C SER A 70 -54.90 14.91 -16.23
N ALA A 71 -54.25 15.44 -15.17
CA ALA A 71 -53.32 16.58 -14.94
C ALA A 71 -53.98 17.96 -14.76
N ARG A 72 -53.71 18.61 -13.61
CA ARG A 72 -53.77 20.06 -13.22
C ARG A 72 -53.62 20.18 -11.68
N ALA A 73 -53.30 21.32 -11.05
CA ALA A 73 -52.33 22.40 -11.35
C ALA A 73 -52.27 23.38 -10.13
N ASP A 74 -51.09 23.91 -9.85
CA ASP A 74 -50.69 25.18 -9.19
C ASP A 74 -51.61 25.94 -8.20
N ALA A 75 -51.02 26.36 -7.05
CA ALA A 75 -51.25 27.70 -6.43
C ALA A 75 -50.15 28.08 -5.40
N SER A 76 -49.99 29.38 -5.15
CA SER A 76 -48.86 30.07 -4.47
C SER A 76 -49.18 30.65 -3.07
N GLY A 77 -48.11 31.08 -2.35
CA GLY A 77 -48.14 32.00 -1.18
C GLY A 77 -47.10 31.57 -0.11
N GLU A 78 -46.01 32.27 0.23
CA GLU A 78 -45.73 33.69 0.64
C GLU A 78 -45.68 33.89 2.17
N ASP A 79 -44.74 34.76 2.60
CA ASP A 79 -44.56 35.38 3.94
C ASP A 79 -44.21 34.49 5.18
N THR A 80 -43.47 34.94 6.21
CA THR A 80 -42.65 36.18 6.40
C THR A 80 -41.46 36.00 7.37
N ALA A 81 -40.41 36.79 7.13
CA ALA A 81 -39.55 37.59 8.05
C ALA A 81 -39.27 37.24 9.54
N GLU A 82 -37.97 37.27 9.89
CA GLU A 82 -37.31 38.03 11.00
C GLU A 82 -37.58 37.73 12.50
N ALA A 83 -36.75 38.12 13.49
CA ALA A 83 -35.28 38.34 13.58
C ALA A 83 -34.86 38.66 15.04
N THR A 84 -33.55 38.53 15.38
CA THR A 84 -32.86 39.21 16.53
C THR A 84 -33.33 38.85 17.97
N GLU A 85 -32.62 39.13 19.09
CA GLU A 85 -31.24 39.59 19.36
C GLU A 85 -30.66 38.99 20.68
N LYS A 86 -29.46 39.44 21.06
CA LYS A 86 -28.70 39.25 22.33
C LYS A 86 -29.56 39.32 23.61
N SER A 87 -29.14 38.60 24.66
CA SER A 87 -28.34 39.19 25.75
C SER A 87 -27.83 38.15 26.76
N ALA A 88 -26.92 38.55 27.65
CA ALA A 88 -26.47 37.80 28.81
C ALA A 88 -26.74 38.60 30.09
N THR A 89 -26.97 37.93 31.24
CA THR A 89 -26.18 38.10 32.49
C THR A 89 -26.72 37.30 33.69
N ALA A 90 -25.78 36.75 34.47
CA ALA A 90 -25.69 36.63 35.95
C ALA A 90 -26.87 36.21 36.86
N GLY A 91 -26.53 35.45 37.92
CA GLY A 91 -27.39 35.07 39.06
C GLY A 91 -27.24 33.58 39.43
N ALA A 92 -26.33 33.08 40.30
CA ALA A 92 -25.58 33.58 41.46
C ALA A 92 -26.25 33.36 42.85
N SER A 93 -25.91 32.23 43.50
CA SER A 93 -25.92 31.98 44.97
C SER A 93 -25.39 30.55 45.24
N ALA A 94 -24.94 30.12 46.43
CA ALA A 94 -24.23 30.78 47.56
C ALA A 94 -23.69 29.68 48.53
N GLY A 95 -22.79 30.03 49.46
CA GLY A 95 -22.22 29.14 50.50
C GLY A 95 -20.69 28.92 50.34
N GLU A 96 -19.78 29.59 51.06
CA GLU A 96 -19.46 29.63 52.52
C GLU A 96 -18.46 28.53 52.96
N ALA A 97 -17.42 28.80 53.80
CA ALA A 97 -16.90 30.05 54.39
C ALA A 97 -15.45 29.92 54.97
N SER A 98 -14.87 31.04 55.44
CA SER A 98 -13.67 31.22 56.32
C SER A 98 -12.27 30.78 55.81
N THR A 99 -11.17 31.57 55.79
CA THR A 99 -10.46 32.47 56.77
C THR A 99 -9.76 31.69 57.92
N THR A 100 -8.56 31.97 58.46
CA THR A 100 -7.47 33.00 58.32
C THR A 100 -6.16 32.44 59.00
N ASP A 101 -4.95 33.02 59.14
CA ASP A 101 -4.28 34.33 58.88
C ASP A 101 -2.70 34.19 58.85
N ALA A 102 -1.96 35.31 58.75
CA ALA A 102 -0.66 35.74 59.39
C ALA A 102 0.52 34.74 59.71
N SER A 103 1.81 35.14 59.83
CA SER A 103 2.62 36.29 59.33
C SER A 103 4.15 36.13 59.61
N THR A 104 5.00 36.95 58.93
CA THR A 104 6.30 37.56 59.38
C THR A 104 7.59 36.78 59.79
N THR A 105 8.75 37.29 59.31
CA THR A 105 10.14 37.33 59.94
C THR A 105 10.89 36.01 60.21
N ASP A 106 12.23 35.83 60.29
CA ASP A 106 13.50 36.60 60.00
C ASP A 106 14.71 35.62 60.20
N ALA A 107 16.02 35.86 59.95
CA ALA A 107 16.83 36.77 59.11
C ALA A 107 18.35 36.37 59.15
N ALA A 108 19.22 37.07 58.39
CA ALA A 108 20.71 37.13 58.47
C ALA A 108 21.59 35.91 58.06
N GLY A 109 22.80 36.15 57.50
CA GLY A 109 23.82 35.10 57.24
C GLY A 109 24.90 35.33 56.14
N THR A 110 25.79 36.32 56.30
CA THR A 110 27.05 36.54 55.50
C THR A 110 28.17 37.00 56.47
N PRO A 111 29.49 37.12 56.14
CA PRO A 111 30.22 37.17 54.85
C PRO A 111 31.21 35.97 54.70
N ASP A 112 32.38 35.92 54.02
CA ASP A 112 33.27 36.79 53.19
C ASP A 112 34.29 35.85 52.42
N ALA A 113 35.36 36.21 51.65
CA ALA A 113 35.96 37.45 51.13
C ALA A 113 36.87 37.16 49.89
N ALA A 114 36.99 38.14 48.97
CA ALA A 114 38.12 38.37 48.01
C ALA A 114 38.50 37.24 46.99
N THR A 115 39.15 37.49 45.84
CA THR A 115 40.01 38.62 45.39
C THR A 115 39.87 38.92 43.88
N ALA A 116 40.35 40.07 43.42
CA ALA A 116 40.32 40.63 42.05
C ALA A 116 41.18 39.83 41.01
N ALA A 117 41.23 40.12 39.69
CA ALA A 117 41.12 41.43 39.01
C ALA A 117 40.90 41.40 37.47
N ALA A 118 40.65 42.61 36.93
CA ALA A 118 40.86 43.09 35.55
C ALA A 118 39.98 42.58 34.38
N GLY A 119 39.39 43.55 33.65
CA GLY A 119 38.86 43.39 32.28
C GLY A 119 39.83 43.97 31.23
N PRO A 120 39.40 44.67 30.15
CA PRO A 120 38.08 45.28 29.92
C PRO A 120 37.45 45.07 28.51
N THR A 121 36.21 45.57 28.33
CA THR A 121 35.55 46.20 27.14
C THR A 121 35.99 45.83 25.71
N THR A 122 35.11 45.71 24.70
CA THR A 122 33.86 46.49 24.40
C THR A 122 32.72 45.58 23.90
N GLY A 123 31.44 45.92 23.99
CA GLY A 123 30.79 47.20 24.27
C GLY A 123 29.80 47.55 23.15
N SER A 124 28.50 47.39 23.39
CA SER A 124 27.44 47.60 22.38
C SER A 124 26.16 48.14 23.02
N ASP A 125 25.91 49.44 22.86
CA ASP A 125 24.76 50.12 23.46
C ASP A 125 23.53 50.17 22.55
N THR A 126 22.36 50.35 23.19
CA THR A 126 21.04 50.37 22.54
C THR A 126 20.26 51.62 22.95
N ALA A 127 19.37 52.11 22.07
CA ALA A 127 18.87 53.48 22.08
C ALA A 127 17.67 53.80 23.00
N ALA A 128 17.60 55.09 23.40
CA ALA A 128 16.43 55.93 23.64
C ALA A 128 16.81 57.37 23.16
N GLY A 129 15.96 58.32 22.77
CA GLY A 129 14.54 58.56 23.06
C GLY A 129 14.40 59.62 24.18
N THR A 130 13.68 60.75 24.06
CA THR A 130 12.83 61.30 22.97
C THR A 130 12.54 62.80 23.24
N THR A 131 12.04 63.58 22.26
CA THR A 131 11.27 64.87 22.41
C THR A 131 11.98 66.09 23.07
N ASP A 132 11.65 67.37 22.80
CA ASP A 132 10.60 67.94 21.93
C ASP A 132 10.98 69.32 21.30
N ALA A 133 10.07 69.88 20.49
CA ALA A 133 10.26 71.01 19.56
C ALA A 133 10.35 72.45 20.12
N ALA A 134 10.95 73.37 19.33
CA ALA A 134 10.41 74.69 18.95
C ALA A 134 11.34 75.48 17.98
N GLY A 135 10.78 76.24 17.03
CA GLY A 135 11.48 77.34 16.33
C GLY A 135 11.69 77.22 14.81
N ASP A 136 10.97 78.04 14.05
CA ASP A 136 11.11 78.37 12.61
C ASP A 136 11.34 79.92 12.55
N PRO A 137 11.86 80.58 11.48
CA PRO A 137 12.25 80.10 10.14
C PRO A 137 13.64 80.55 9.63
N THR A 138 13.96 80.12 8.41
CA THR A 138 14.86 80.76 7.41
C THR A 138 16.31 81.08 7.80
N THR A 139 17.23 80.25 7.28
CA THR A 139 18.35 80.79 6.48
C THR A 139 18.71 79.76 5.39
N GLU A 140 18.66 80.14 4.11
CA GLU A 140 19.27 79.31 3.07
C GLU A 140 20.79 79.39 3.18
N THR A 141 21.46 78.24 3.17
CA THR A 141 22.88 78.16 2.81
C THR A 141 23.11 76.83 2.10
N ALA A 142 23.88 76.85 1.01
CA ALA A 142 24.02 75.71 0.11
C ALA A 142 24.64 74.48 0.82
N PRO A 143 24.27 73.25 0.42
CA PRO A 143 24.72 72.05 1.10
C PRO A 143 26.23 71.86 1.02
N ASP A 144 26.86 71.61 2.17
CA ASP A 144 28.25 71.20 2.25
C ASP A 144 28.47 69.85 1.53
N ALA A 145 29.68 69.59 1.06
CA ALA A 145 30.02 68.58 0.06
C ALA A 145 30.08 67.14 0.62
N ALA A 146 29.04 66.72 1.35
CA ALA A 146 28.87 65.42 2.00
C ALA A 146 28.78 64.25 0.99
N ASP A 147 29.95 63.84 0.53
CA ASP A 147 30.27 62.61 -0.22
C ASP A 147 29.25 62.14 -1.28
N ARG A 148 29.27 62.86 -2.40
CA ARG A 148 28.72 62.49 -3.71
C ARG A 148 29.05 61.07 -4.22
N TRP A 149 30.03 60.36 -3.63
CA TRP A 149 30.32 58.97 -4.00
C TRP A 149 29.47 57.93 -3.25
N THR A 150 28.82 58.31 -2.14
CA THR A 150 27.88 57.42 -1.42
C THR A 150 26.71 56.97 -2.29
N LEU A 151 26.28 57.80 -3.25
CA LEU A 151 25.27 57.50 -4.27
C LEU A 151 25.67 56.37 -5.24
N PHE A 152 26.96 56.02 -5.32
CA PHE A 152 27.48 54.91 -6.12
C PHE A 152 27.77 53.65 -5.28
N GLY A 153 27.52 53.70 -3.96
CA GLY A 153 27.48 52.50 -3.12
C GLY A 153 26.27 51.61 -3.46
N PRO A 154 26.37 50.28 -3.29
CA PRO A 154 25.22 49.39 -3.50
C PRO A 154 24.09 49.72 -2.51
N GLU A 155 22.85 49.86 -3.01
CA GLU A 155 21.66 50.25 -2.22
C GLU A 155 21.60 49.45 -0.90
N PRO A 156 21.56 50.12 0.28
CA PRO A 156 21.67 49.44 1.57
C PRO A 156 20.53 48.44 1.75
N ALA A 157 20.88 47.15 1.73
CA ALA A 157 19.98 46.02 1.47
C ALA A 157 18.61 46.15 2.16
N ARG A 158 17.63 46.64 1.40
CA ARG A 158 16.32 47.10 1.88
C ARG A 158 15.64 46.01 2.73
N ARG A 159 15.60 46.21 4.06
CA ARG A 159 15.30 45.17 5.06
C ARG A 159 13.93 44.52 4.80
N VAL A 160 13.91 43.41 4.09
CA VAL A 160 12.67 42.74 3.65
C VAL A 160 11.84 42.34 4.87
N GLY A 161 10.67 42.99 5.05
CA GLY A 161 9.80 42.80 6.22
C GLY A 161 9.41 41.34 6.43
N ARG A 162 9.20 40.94 7.70
CA ARG A 162 9.00 39.52 8.09
C ARG A 162 7.92 38.83 7.24
N LEU A 163 6.78 39.50 7.00
CA LEU A 163 5.70 39.05 6.12
C LEU A 163 6.16 38.79 4.67
N ARG A 164 6.80 39.76 4.00
CA ARG A 164 7.29 39.59 2.61
C ARG A 164 8.38 38.52 2.52
N ARG A 165 9.16 38.31 3.60
CA ARG A 165 10.13 37.22 3.73
C ARG A 165 9.45 35.85 3.90
N ALA A 166 8.36 35.77 4.67
CA ALA A 166 7.55 34.58 4.86
C ALA A 166 6.81 34.18 3.57
N VAL A 167 6.07 35.12 2.94
CA VAL A 167 5.40 34.90 1.64
C VAL A 167 6.40 34.49 0.56
N GLY A 168 7.55 35.17 0.48
CA GLY A 168 8.66 34.78 -0.40
C GLY A 168 9.36 33.48 0.00
N GLY A 169 9.14 32.96 1.20
CA GLY A 169 9.53 31.62 1.63
C GLY A 169 8.53 30.58 1.13
N THR A 170 7.25 30.74 1.48
CA THR A 170 6.13 29.87 1.07
C THR A 170 6.05 29.72 -0.45
N GLY A 171 6.16 30.81 -1.22
CA GLY A 171 6.17 30.75 -2.68
C GLY A 171 7.35 29.94 -3.24
N ARG A 172 8.54 30.05 -2.64
CA ARG A 172 9.71 29.24 -3.03
C ARG A 172 9.62 27.78 -2.57
N PHE A 173 8.86 27.49 -1.52
CA PHE A 173 8.54 26.13 -1.09
C PHE A 173 7.52 25.46 -2.01
N LEU A 174 6.42 26.15 -2.35
CA LEU A 174 5.39 25.64 -3.26
C LEU A 174 5.92 25.38 -4.68
N VAL A 175 6.80 26.25 -5.18
CA VAL A 175 7.48 26.08 -6.49
C VAL A 175 8.73 25.18 -6.39
N HIS A 176 9.02 24.60 -5.22
CA HIS A 176 10.16 23.68 -5.06
C HIS A 176 9.89 22.34 -5.76
N GLU A 177 10.93 21.78 -6.38
CA GLU A 177 10.81 20.59 -7.24
C GLU A 177 10.17 19.41 -6.52
N TRP A 178 10.57 19.13 -5.27
CA TRP A 178 10.00 18.04 -4.48
C TRP A 178 8.54 18.27 -4.06
N THR A 179 8.16 19.52 -3.77
CA THR A 179 6.77 19.88 -3.43
C THR A 179 5.87 19.67 -4.63
N VAL A 180 6.27 20.19 -5.80
CA VAL A 180 5.52 20.02 -7.06
C VAL A 180 5.43 18.54 -7.44
N VAL A 181 6.52 17.77 -7.30
CA VAL A 181 6.54 16.33 -7.62
C VAL A 181 5.68 15.53 -6.65
N SER A 182 5.69 15.84 -5.35
CA SER A 182 4.86 15.13 -4.37
C SER A 182 3.38 15.42 -4.55
N LEU A 183 3.01 16.68 -4.78
CA LEU A 183 1.61 17.06 -5.08
C LEU A 183 1.14 16.48 -6.40
N ALA A 184 1.98 16.47 -7.44
CA ALA A 184 1.66 15.84 -8.72
C ALA A 184 1.56 14.31 -8.60
N ALA A 185 2.37 13.66 -7.77
CA ALA A 185 2.29 12.22 -7.52
C ALA A 185 1.03 11.84 -6.74
N ILE A 186 0.61 12.65 -5.76
CA ILE A 186 -0.66 12.45 -5.05
C ILE A 186 -1.85 12.65 -6.01
N ALA A 187 -1.86 13.73 -6.79
CA ALA A 187 -2.91 13.97 -7.79
C ALA A 187 -2.98 12.85 -8.84
N LEU A 188 -1.82 12.37 -9.31
CA LEU A 188 -1.73 11.27 -10.28
C LEU A 188 -2.15 9.93 -9.67
N ALA A 189 -1.85 9.67 -8.39
CA ALA A 189 -2.36 8.50 -7.68
C ALA A 189 -3.89 8.56 -7.54
N VAL A 190 -4.45 9.69 -7.08
CA VAL A 190 -5.92 9.90 -7.02
C VAL A 190 -6.59 9.73 -8.40
N VAL A 191 -5.91 10.08 -9.49
CA VAL A 191 -6.39 9.78 -10.86
C VAL A 191 -6.28 8.27 -11.17
N MET A 192 -5.13 7.64 -10.91
CA MET A 192 -4.91 6.22 -11.25
C MET A 192 -5.65 5.24 -10.33
N THR A 193 -6.18 5.68 -9.18
CA THR A 193 -6.98 4.88 -8.24
C THR A 193 -8.28 5.62 -7.86
N TRP A 194 -8.90 6.33 -8.80
CA TRP A 194 -10.05 7.22 -8.55
C TRP A 194 -11.21 6.61 -7.75
N PRO A 195 -11.67 5.36 -8.00
CA PRO A 195 -12.79 4.80 -7.24
C PRO A 195 -12.50 4.65 -5.74
N SER A 196 -11.23 4.43 -5.34
CA SER A 196 -10.81 4.38 -3.93
C SER A 196 -10.97 5.73 -3.23
N ALA A 197 -10.92 6.84 -3.97
CA ALA A 197 -11.15 8.19 -3.44
C ALA A 197 -12.64 8.57 -3.39
N TRP A 198 -13.50 7.88 -4.14
CA TRP A 198 -14.92 8.23 -4.31
C TRP A 198 -15.83 7.66 -3.20
N HIS A 199 -15.62 6.40 -2.80
CA HIS A 199 -16.40 5.75 -1.73
C HIS A 199 -15.51 5.11 -0.62
N PRO A 200 -14.51 5.83 -0.07
CA PRO A 200 -13.49 5.27 0.83
C PRO A 200 -14.02 4.70 2.16
N ALA A 201 -15.29 4.97 2.50
CA ALA A 201 -15.96 4.53 3.72
C ALA A 201 -16.76 3.22 3.56
N SER A 202 -16.96 2.74 2.33
CA SER A 202 -17.85 1.61 2.02
C SER A 202 -17.35 0.67 0.92
N THR A 203 -16.44 1.10 0.04
CA THR A 203 -15.79 0.22 -0.94
C THR A 203 -14.30 0.01 -0.62
N ILE A 204 -13.70 -0.98 -1.26
CA ILE A 204 -12.28 -1.30 -1.14
C ILE A 204 -11.77 -1.83 -2.51
N PRO A 205 -10.54 -1.54 -2.96
CA PRO A 205 -10.04 -2.02 -4.26
C PRO A 205 -9.83 -3.54 -4.28
N SER A 206 -9.93 -4.12 -5.48
CA SER A 206 -9.87 -5.56 -5.76
C SER A 206 -11.11 -6.32 -5.27
N ASP A 207 -11.13 -6.70 -4.00
CA ASP A 207 -12.03 -7.73 -3.47
C ASP A 207 -12.27 -7.51 -1.96
N ILE A 208 -13.18 -8.29 -1.36
CA ILE A 208 -13.54 -8.16 0.05
C ILE A 208 -12.77 -9.12 0.97
N TRP A 209 -11.62 -9.65 0.53
CA TRP A 209 -10.84 -10.67 1.25
C TRP A 209 -9.57 -10.05 1.85
N ASP A 210 -8.39 -10.33 1.28
CA ASP A 210 -7.07 -9.78 1.63
C ASP A 210 -7.09 -8.26 1.99
N PRO A 211 -7.82 -7.38 1.27
CA PRO A 211 -7.92 -5.97 1.63
C PRO A 211 -8.60 -5.71 2.98
N THR A 212 -9.59 -6.51 3.36
CA THR A 212 -10.29 -6.38 4.66
C THR A 212 -9.42 -6.87 5.82
N LEU A 213 -8.66 -7.96 5.62
CA LEU A 213 -7.59 -8.40 6.51
C LEU A 213 -6.57 -7.28 6.73
N GLN A 214 -6.03 -6.70 5.65
CA GLN A 214 -5.03 -5.63 5.74
C GLN A 214 -5.61 -4.33 6.33
N ALA A 215 -6.89 -4.03 6.11
CA ALA A 215 -7.59 -2.94 6.80
C ALA A 215 -7.71 -3.18 8.32
N TRP A 216 -7.94 -4.44 8.76
CA TRP A 216 -7.85 -4.81 10.18
C TRP A 216 -6.43 -4.68 10.73
N GLN A 217 -5.38 -5.11 10.00
CA GLN A 217 -3.99 -5.01 10.46
C GLN A 217 -3.58 -3.56 10.76
N LEU A 218 -3.98 -2.63 9.88
CA LEU A 218 -3.78 -1.19 10.06
C LEU A 218 -4.54 -0.65 11.29
N ALA A 219 -5.71 -1.19 11.59
CA ALA A 219 -6.50 -0.80 12.76
C ALA A 219 -5.95 -1.42 14.06
N TRP A 220 -5.54 -2.69 14.05
CA TRP A 220 -4.95 -3.41 15.18
C TRP A 220 -3.63 -2.79 15.61
N SER A 221 -2.71 -2.54 14.67
CA SER A 221 -1.40 -1.93 14.98
C SER A 221 -1.53 -0.55 15.63
N GLY A 222 -2.51 0.26 15.21
CA GLY A 222 -2.87 1.51 15.87
C GLY A 222 -3.49 1.32 17.25
N HIS A 223 -4.44 0.38 17.40
CA HIS A 223 -5.07 0.07 18.67
C HIS A 223 -4.06 -0.38 19.72
N ALA A 224 -3.27 -1.41 19.42
CA ALA A 224 -2.27 -1.96 20.34
C ALA A 224 -1.22 -0.91 20.74
N MET A 225 -0.79 -0.03 19.84
CA MET A 225 0.12 1.07 20.18
C MET A 225 -0.49 2.12 21.13
N LEU A 226 -1.81 2.14 21.31
CA LEU A 226 -2.53 2.99 22.27
C LEU A 226 -2.94 2.26 23.56
N THR A 227 -3.21 0.95 23.52
CA THR A 227 -3.77 0.18 24.64
C THR A 227 -2.77 -0.74 25.33
N ASP A 228 -1.96 -1.49 24.58
CA ASP A 228 -0.94 -2.40 25.09
C ASP A 228 0.21 -2.58 24.07
N PRO A 229 1.20 -1.66 24.05
CA PRO A 229 2.27 -1.70 23.06
C PRO A 229 3.27 -2.84 23.29
N LEU A 230 3.24 -3.53 24.44
CA LEU A 230 4.10 -4.67 24.72
C LEU A 230 3.55 -5.96 24.12
N HIS A 231 2.23 -6.11 24.05
CA HIS A 231 1.55 -7.28 23.51
C HIS A 231 1.01 -7.09 22.08
N VAL A 232 1.54 -6.13 21.31
CA VAL A 232 1.15 -5.85 19.91
C VAL A 232 1.12 -7.08 18.97
N TRP A 233 1.90 -8.12 19.27
CA TRP A 233 1.94 -9.36 18.50
C TRP A 233 0.79 -10.33 18.80
N ASN A 234 0.18 -10.23 19.99
CA ASN A 234 -0.94 -11.05 20.42
C ASN A 234 -2.25 -10.36 20.00
N SER A 235 -2.70 -10.61 18.78
CA SER A 235 -3.86 -9.90 18.22
C SER A 235 -5.18 -10.37 18.83
N ASN A 236 -6.27 -9.68 18.50
CA ASN A 236 -7.59 -10.10 18.93
C ASN A 236 -8.17 -11.28 18.10
N SER A 237 -7.52 -11.70 17.01
CA SER A 237 -7.91 -12.85 16.19
C SER A 237 -7.11 -14.12 16.49
N PHE A 238 -7.59 -15.26 15.97
CA PHE A 238 -7.06 -16.60 16.25
C PHE A 238 -7.05 -16.99 17.74
N TYR A 239 -7.93 -16.43 18.58
CA TYR A 239 -7.98 -16.82 20.00
C TYR A 239 -8.22 -18.34 20.15
N PRO A 240 -7.41 -19.07 20.94
CA PRO A 240 -6.49 -18.60 21.99
C PRO A 240 -5.02 -18.37 21.60
N ASP A 241 -4.64 -18.49 20.33
CA ASP A 241 -3.25 -18.49 19.86
C ASP A 241 -2.46 -17.22 20.23
N SER A 242 -1.17 -17.40 20.49
CA SER A 242 -0.21 -16.31 20.73
C SER A 242 0.49 -15.88 19.43
N TYR A 243 1.02 -14.66 19.41
CA TYR A 243 1.70 -14.07 18.25
C TYR A 243 0.87 -14.01 16.95
N SER A 244 -0.47 -14.11 17.03
CA SER A 244 -1.36 -14.19 15.87
C SER A 244 -1.27 -13.01 14.88
N PHE A 245 -0.77 -11.84 15.31
CA PHE A 245 -0.48 -10.73 14.38
C PHE A 245 0.64 -11.09 13.39
N ALA A 246 1.61 -11.91 13.79
CA ALA A 246 2.73 -12.37 12.97
C ALA A 246 2.38 -13.58 12.07
N PHE A 247 1.10 -13.97 11.94
CA PHE A 247 0.70 -15.02 11.00
C PHE A 247 0.72 -14.55 9.53
N SER A 248 0.82 -13.23 9.27
CA SER A 248 0.95 -12.61 7.95
C SER A 248 1.95 -11.44 7.96
N ASP A 249 2.19 -10.79 6.82
CA ASP A 249 2.91 -9.52 6.75
C ASP A 249 2.08 -8.43 7.47
N THR A 250 2.66 -7.73 8.43
CA THR A 250 1.90 -6.96 9.45
C THR A 250 1.53 -5.53 9.09
N LEU A 251 2.09 -4.95 8.02
CA LEU A 251 1.96 -3.52 7.67
C LEU A 251 2.34 -2.54 8.81
N PHE A 252 3.08 -2.99 9.83
CA PHE A 252 3.27 -2.27 11.10
C PHE A 252 3.90 -0.88 10.92
N GLY A 253 4.75 -0.66 9.92
CA GLY A 253 5.27 0.68 9.57
C GLY A 253 4.20 1.74 9.24
N TYR A 254 2.94 1.35 9.00
CA TYR A 254 1.79 2.25 8.85
C TYR A 254 0.96 2.47 10.14
N PHE A 255 1.36 1.92 11.30
CA PHE A 255 0.63 2.09 12.57
C PHE A 255 0.20 3.53 12.91
N PRO A 256 0.92 4.62 12.54
CA PRO A 256 0.49 5.98 12.84
C PRO A 256 -0.85 6.37 12.20
N PHE A 257 -1.23 5.74 11.08
CA PHE A 257 -2.56 5.90 10.49
C PHE A 257 -3.62 5.17 11.31
N GLY A 258 -3.27 4.01 11.88
CA GLY A 258 -4.11 3.24 12.80
C GLY A 258 -4.51 4.01 14.06
N LEU A 259 -3.71 5.00 14.51
CA LEU A 259 -4.01 5.82 15.68
C LEU A 259 -5.26 6.71 15.52
N VAL A 260 -5.75 6.92 14.29
CA VAL A 260 -6.86 7.83 13.99
C VAL A 260 -8.13 7.05 13.64
N GLY A 261 -9.13 7.12 14.51
CA GLY A 261 -10.45 6.54 14.31
C GLY A 261 -10.56 5.05 14.66
N THR A 262 -11.78 4.63 15.00
CA THR A 262 -12.12 3.28 15.46
C THR A 262 -13.25 2.67 14.62
N GLY A 263 -13.35 1.35 14.60
CA GLY A 263 -14.38 0.63 13.86
C GLY A 263 -14.13 0.47 12.35
N PRO A 264 -14.97 -0.34 11.67
CA PRO A 264 -14.72 -0.79 10.29
C PRO A 264 -14.67 0.36 9.30
N THR A 265 -15.58 1.33 9.40
CA THR A 265 -15.62 2.50 8.51
C THR A 265 -14.32 3.31 8.55
N ALA A 266 -13.72 3.48 9.74
CA ALA A 266 -12.42 4.14 9.86
C ALA A 266 -11.28 3.27 9.31
N ALA A 267 -11.35 1.94 9.45
CA ALA A 267 -10.38 1.02 8.84
C ALA A 267 -10.41 1.07 7.30
N LEU A 268 -11.61 1.08 6.69
CA LEU A 268 -11.78 1.25 5.24
C LEU A 268 -11.24 2.59 4.74
N ILE A 269 -11.51 3.70 5.43
CA ILE A 269 -10.99 5.02 5.06
C ILE A 269 -9.47 5.03 5.13
N ARG A 270 -8.87 4.46 6.19
CA ARG A 270 -7.40 4.35 6.32
C ARG A 270 -6.79 3.51 5.21
N TYR A 271 -7.40 2.37 4.87
CA TYR A 271 -6.93 1.50 3.78
C TYR A 271 -6.97 2.21 2.42
N ASN A 272 -8.11 2.79 2.04
CA ASN A 272 -8.26 3.50 0.76
C ASN A 272 -7.31 4.71 0.65
N LEU A 273 -7.12 5.48 1.74
CA LEU A 273 -6.15 6.58 1.76
C LEU A 273 -4.70 6.07 1.63
N LEU A 274 -4.34 4.98 2.30
CA LEU A 274 -3.01 4.38 2.18
C LEU A 274 -2.76 3.79 0.79
N PHE A 275 -3.78 3.22 0.13
CA PHE A 275 -3.71 2.72 -1.24
C PHE A 275 -3.36 3.84 -2.24
N ILE A 276 -3.94 5.04 -2.06
CA ILE A 276 -3.57 6.24 -2.83
C ILE A 276 -2.14 6.70 -2.49
N LEU A 277 -1.81 6.77 -1.20
CA LEU A 277 -0.53 7.34 -0.73
C LEU A 277 0.68 6.46 -1.04
N LEU A 278 0.54 5.13 -1.05
CA LEU A 278 1.64 4.23 -1.40
C LEU A 278 2.03 4.33 -2.88
N GLU A 279 1.08 4.63 -3.79
CA GLU A 279 1.40 4.84 -5.20
C GLU A 279 2.08 6.19 -5.44
N ALA A 280 1.63 7.23 -4.74
CA ALA A 280 2.35 8.51 -4.71
C ALA A 280 3.78 8.33 -4.17
N LEU A 281 3.97 7.50 -3.14
CA LEU A 281 5.29 7.20 -2.57
C LEU A 281 6.16 6.34 -3.51
N ALA A 282 5.58 5.37 -4.24
CA ALA A 282 6.27 4.60 -5.27
C ALA A 282 6.80 5.52 -6.39
N PHE A 283 5.94 6.41 -6.90
CA PHE A 283 6.34 7.43 -7.88
C PHE A 283 7.46 8.32 -7.35
N VAL A 284 7.29 8.90 -6.15
CA VAL A 284 8.27 9.81 -5.54
C VAL A 284 9.60 9.11 -5.25
N GLY A 285 9.58 7.86 -4.79
CA GLY A 285 10.79 7.07 -4.51
C GLY A 285 11.61 6.79 -5.77
N ALA A 286 10.98 6.27 -6.83
CA ALA A 286 11.66 6.00 -8.10
C ALA A 286 12.11 7.29 -8.81
N TYR A 287 11.30 8.35 -8.74
CA TYR A 287 11.70 9.69 -9.18
C TYR A 287 12.96 10.17 -8.44
N ALA A 288 12.96 10.10 -7.10
CA ALA A 288 14.07 10.55 -6.26
C ALA A 288 15.36 9.78 -6.58
N LEU A 289 15.27 8.47 -6.74
CA LEU A 289 16.39 7.61 -7.11
C LEU A 289 16.97 8.03 -8.47
N VAL A 290 16.14 8.12 -9.50
CA VAL A 290 16.61 8.43 -10.86
C VAL A 290 17.11 9.87 -11.00
N ARG A 291 16.56 10.84 -10.24
CA ARG A 291 17.14 12.19 -10.11
C ARG A 291 18.52 12.17 -9.45
N GLN A 292 18.70 11.38 -8.39
CA GLN A 292 19.98 11.25 -7.69
C GLN A 292 21.04 10.50 -8.52
N LEU A 293 20.65 9.46 -9.26
CA LEU A 293 21.52 8.76 -10.20
C LEU A 293 22.03 9.69 -11.31
N GLY A 294 21.26 10.71 -11.69
CA GLY A 294 21.73 11.87 -12.45
C GLY A 294 20.82 12.35 -13.57
N ALA A 295 19.61 11.82 -13.70
CA ALA A 295 18.70 12.15 -14.79
C ALA A 295 17.98 13.51 -14.60
N ARG A 296 17.46 14.04 -15.71
CA ARG A 296 16.58 15.24 -15.73
C ARG A 296 15.14 14.89 -15.30
N ARG A 297 14.34 15.93 -14.97
CA ARG A 297 12.98 15.81 -14.39
C ARG A 297 12.04 14.88 -15.17
N THR A 298 12.02 14.98 -16.50
CA THR A 298 11.14 14.17 -17.37
C THR A 298 11.52 12.70 -17.37
N ALA A 299 12.81 12.38 -17.48
CA ALA A 299 13.31 11.02 -17.38
C ALA A 299 13.04 10.38 -16.00
N ALA A 300 13.14 11.16 -14.92
CA ALA A 300 12.76 10.70 -13.59
C ALA A 300 11.24 10.53 -13.42
N ALA A 301 10.41 11.36 -14.08
CA ALA A 301 8.96 11.17 -14.10
C ALA A 301 8.56 9.89 -14.82
N VAL A 302 9.23 9.53 -15.93
CA VAL A 302 9.02 8.25 -16.61
C VAL A 302 9.36 7.07 -15.70
N ALA A 303 10.48 7.13 -14.96
CA ALA A 303 10.80 6.08 -13.98
C ALA A 303 9.82 6.03 -12.79
N GLY A 304 9.34 7.19 -12.33
CA GLY A 304 8.29 7.28 -11.32
C GLY A 304 7.00 6.60 -11.79
N ALA A 305 6.53 6.94 -12.98
CA ALA A 305 5.34 6.35 -13.59
C ALA A 305 5.49 4.84 -13.83
N ALA A 306 6.63 4.42 -14.37
CA ALA A 306 6.93 3.01 -14.64
C ALA A 306 7.01 2.14 -13.38
N PHE A 307 7.42 2.70 -12.24
CA PHE A 307 7.49 1.97 -10.97
C PHE A 307 6.16 2.02 -10.18
N ALA A 308 5.43 3.15 -10.27
CA ALA A 308 4.11 3.29 -9.67
C ALA A 308 3.05 2.45 -10.39
N TYR A 309 2.95 2.54 -11.72
CA TYR A 309 1.78 2.07 -12.47
C TYR A 309 2.11 0.96 -13.49
N ALA A 310 3.14 0.14 -13.24
CA ALA A 310 3.43 -1.04 -14.05
C ALA A 310 2.22 -2.02 -14.06
N PRO A 311 1.80 -2.58 -15.22
CA PRO A 311 0.57 -3.36 -15.33
C PRO A 311 0.41 -4.48 -14.31
N TRP A 312 1.47 -5.24 -13.98
CA TRP A 312 1.45 -6.32 -12.97
C TRP A 312 0.93 -5.87 -11.60
N ARG A 313 1.12 -4.59 -11.23
CA ARG A 313 0.69 -4.05 -9.93
C ARG A 313 -0.83 -4.06 -9.77
N TRP A 314 -1.59 -4.00 -10.86
CA TRP A 314 -3.05 -4.08 -10.82
C TRP A 314 -3.58 -5.51 -10.61
N GLY A 315 -2.77 -6.54 -10.88
CA GLY A 315 -3.05 -7.93 -10.43
C GLY A 315 -2.81 -8.11 -8.92
N GLN A 316 -2.00 -7.23 -8.33
CA GLN A 316 -1.62 -7.20 -6.91
C GLN A 316 -2.41 -6.14 -6.12
N ALA A 317 -3.52 -5.64 -6.67
CA ALA A 317 -4.32 -4.57 -6.06
C ALA A 317 -4.89 -4.92 -4.67
N GLY A 318 -5.16 -6.21 -4.42
CA GLY A 318 -5.58 -6.69 -3.09
C GLY A 318 -4.44 -6.74 -2.06
N HIS A 319 -3.18 -6.74 -2.49
CA HIS A 319 -2.01 -6.94 -1.64
C HIS A 319 -1.30 -5.62 -1.35
N MET A 320 -1.83 -4.78 -0.46
CA MET A 320 -1.16 -3.56 0.02
C MET A 320 0.28 -3.82 0.49
N HIS A 321 0.54 -4.97 1.13
CA HIS A 321 1.88 -5.39 1.54
C HIS A 321 2.83 -5.62 0.34
N VAL A 322 2.32 -6.02 -0.83
CA VAL A 322 3.10 -6.14 -2.08
C VAL A 322 3.29 -4.79 -2.77
N LEU A 323 2.29 -3.91 -2.73
CA LEU A 323 2.33 -2.60 -3.37
C LEU A 323 3.19 -1.57 -2.63
N SER A 324 3.48 -1.79 -1.35
CA SER A 324 4.19 -0.84 -0.47
C SER A 324 5.71 -0.77 -0.73
N VAL A 325 6.13 -0.48 -1.96
CA VAL A 325 7.53 -0.54 -2.43
C VAL A 325 8.26 0.81 -2.48
N GLY A 326 7.58 1.93 -2.26
CA GLY A 326 8.16 3.26 -2.46
C GLY A 326 9.35 3.60 -1.53
N GLY A 327 9.37 3.01 -0.33
CA GLY A 327 10.50 3.11 0.61
C GLY A 327 11.79 2.45 0.10
N ILE A 328 11.70 1.41 -0.74
CA ILE A 328 12.87 0.75 -1.37
C ILE A 328 13.60 1.76 -2.26
N ALA A 329 12.89 2.35 -3.23
CA ALA A 329 13.50 3.30 -4.15
C ALA A 329 13.93 4.60 -3.43
N LEU A 330 13.14 5.08 -2.46
CA LEU A 330 13.46 6.28 -1.68
C LEU A 330 14.68 6.09 -0.76
N SER A 331 14.79 5.00 -0.02
CA SER A 331 15.96 4.72 0.82
C SER A 331 17.24 4.60 -0.01
N LEU A 332 17.21 3.88 -1.14
CA LEU A 332 18.33 3.80 -2.09
C LEU A 332 18.72 5.19 -2.61
N ALA A 333 17.74 6.06 -2.93
CA ALA A 333 17.98 7.45 -3.32
C ALA A 333 18.68 8.25 -2.21
N MET A 334 18.24 8.08 -0.96
CA MET A 334 18.76 8.81 0.20
C MET A 334 20.16 8.33 0.61
N ILE A 335 20.44 7.02 0.59
CA ILE A 335 21.77 6.45 0.82
C ILE A 335 22.76 6.90 -0.27
N ALA A 336 22.36 6.83 -1.55
CA ALA A 336 23.17 7.34 -2.67
C ALA A 336 23.45 8.85 -2.55
N ARG A 337 22.45 9.63 -2.12
CA ARG A 337 22.57 11.07 -1.86
C ARG A 337 23.50 11.37 -0.68
N GLY A 338 23.43 10.59 0.40
CA GLY A 338 24.34 10.70 1.53
C GLY A 338 25.80 10.40 1.17
N HIS A 339 26.00 9.46 0.26
CA HIS A 339 27.31 9.15 -0.33
C HIS A 339 27.79 10.17 -1.38
N GLY A 340 26.94 11.09 -1.85
CA GLY A 340 27.30 11.95 -2.99
C GLY A 340 27.50 11.16 -4.29
N PHE A 341 26.82 10.02 -4.44
CA PHE A 341 26.95 9.07 -5.54
C PHE A 341 25.94 9.33 -6.67
N SER A 342 26.38 9.12 -7.91
CA SER A 342 25.59 9.22 -9.14
C SER A 342 26.23 8.37 -10.25
N PHE A 343 25.42 7.84 -11.18
CA PHE A 343 25.90 7.09 -12.34
C PHE A 343 26.66 7.96 -13.36
N THR A 344 26.31 9.24 -13.50
CA THR A 344 27.00 10.16 -14.43
C THR A 344 28.22 10.85 -13.80
N LYS A 345 28.23 11.01 -12.47
CA LYS A 345 29.27 11.78 -11.75
C LYS A 345 30.18 10.96 -10.84
N GLY A 346 29.89 9.67 -10.64
CA GLY A 346 30.61 8.79 -9.73
C GLY A 346 30.36 9.14 -8.26
N HIS A 347 31.32 8.77 -7.40
CA HIS A 347 31.39 9.18 -6.00
C HIS A 347 32.06 10.55 -5.88
N ARG A 348 31.43 11.50 -5.17
CA ARG A 348 31.95 12.85 -4.98
C ARG A 348 31.97 13.23 -3.50
N ARG A 349 33.17 13.28 -2.92
CA ARG A 349 33.38 13.54 -1.48
C ARG A 349 32.86 14.92 -1.07
N GLU A 350 32.96 15.92 -1.94
CA GLU A 350 32.43 17.27 -1.73
C GLU A 350 30.89 17.34 -1.69
N LEU A 351 30.21 16.29 -2.17
CA LEU A 351 28.74 16.17 -2.16
C LEU A 351 28.22 15.22 -1.08
N THR A 352 29.08 14.62 -0.25
CA THR A 352 28.67 13.71 0.83
C THR A 352 27.86 14.44 1.92
N ARG A 353 26.78 13.81 2.39
CA ARG A 353 25.84 14.36 3.38
C ARG A 353 25.39 13.26 4.35
N PRO A 354 26.15 13.00 5.44
CA PRO A 354 25.89 11.87 6.35
C PRO A 354 24.44 11.73 6.85
N GLY A 355 23.75 12.83 7.14
CA GLY A 355 22.34 12.80 7.55
C GLY A 355 21.39 12.20 6.51
N TRP A 356 21.70 12.29 5.21
CA TRP A 356 20.91 11.63 4.16
C TRP A 356 21.20 10.13 4.07
N ALA A 357 22.41 9.68 4.41
CA ALA A 357 22.71 8.26 4.52
C ALA A 357 21.95 7.64 5.70
N PHE A 358 22.08 8.22 6.90
CA PHE A 358 21.34 7.78 8.09
C PHE A 358 19.82 7.79 7.88
N ALA A 359 19.25 8.89 7.36
CA ALA A 359 17.82 8.95 7.06
C ALA A 359 17.38 7.93 6.00
N GLY A 360 18.26 7.59 5.04
CA GLY A 360 18.01 6.52 4.08
C GLY A 360 17.96 5.14 4.75
N TRP A 361 18.85 4.86 5.71
CA TRP A 361 18.77 3.68 6.56
C TRP A 361 17.50 3.64 7.43
N CYS A 362 17.04 4.77 7.95
CA CYS A 362 15.76 4.85 8.67
C CYS A 362 14.56 4.53 7.77
N VAL A 363 14.53 5.04 6.53
CA VAL A 363 13.49 4.68 5.54
C VAL A 363 13.59 3.21 5.14
N ALA A 364 14.80 2.63 5.08
CA ALA A 364 14.99 1.21 4.83
C ALA A 364 14.48 0.33 5.99
N ALA A 365 14.68 0.77 7.25
CA ALA A 365 14.16 0.09 8.44
C ALA A 365 12.62 0.14 8.48
N TRP A 366 12.04 1.31 8.22
CA TRP A 366 10.61 1.50 8.06
C TRP A 366 10.02 0.60 6.96
N GLN A 367 10.67 0.52 5.80
CA GLN A 367 10.26 -0.32 4.67
C GLN A 367 10.22 -1.83 5.03
N ILE A 368 11.07 -2.31 5.94
CA ILE A 368 11.01 -3.70 6.44
C ILE A 368 9.87 -3.88 7.44
N SER A 369 9.58 -2.88 8.28
CA SER A 369 8.46 -2.94 9.24
C SER A 369 7.07 -3.01 8.60
N LEU A 370 6.97 -2.96 7.26
CA LEU A 370 5.73 -3.20 6.52
C LEU A 370 5.48 -4.69 6.21
N GLY A 371 6.53 -5.52 6.17
CA GLY A 371 6.42 -6.94 5.84
C GLY A 371 7.70 -7.55 5.28
N PHE A 372 7.92 -8.84 5.55
CA PHE A 372 9.05 -9.61 5.05
C PHE A 372 8.84 -10.12 3.62
N GLY A 373 7.60 -10.24 3.12
CA GLY A 373 7.30 -10.71 1.76
C GLY A 373 8.00 -9.93 0.63
N ILE A 374 8.36 -8.66 0.88
CA ILE A 374 9.31 -7.89 0.06
C ILE A 374 10.49 -7.38 0.88
N GLY A 375 10.30 -7.10 2.17
CA GLY A 375 11.37 -6.64 3.05
C GLY A 375 12.59 -7.56 3.05
N LEU A 376 12.42 -8.87 2.96
CA LEU A 376 13.53 -9.83 2.96
C LEU A 376 14.35 -9.81 1.66
N PRO A 377 13.77 -9.89 0.43
CA PRO A 377 14.49 -9.56 -0.80
C PRO A 377 15.23 -8.21 -0.74
N PHE A 378 14.63 -7.19 -0.13
CA PHE A 378 15.26 -5.88 0.04
C PHE A 378 16.45 -5.89 1.01
N VAL A 379 16.41 -6.63 2.12
CA VAL A 379 17.57 -6.89 2.99
C VAL A 379 18.74 -7.44 2.17
N TYR A 380 18.49 -8.45 1.35
CA TYR A 380 19.55 -9.11 0.58
C TYR A 380 20.15 -8.21 -0.51
N VAL A 381 19.33 -7.42 -1.22
CA VAL A 381 19.84 -6.43 -2.18
C VAL A 381 20.64 -5.32 -1.48
N LEU A 382 20.16 -4.82 -0.34
CA LEU A 382 20.86 -3.75 0.40
C LEU A 382 22.17 -4.26 1.02
N ALA A 383 22.21 -5.49 1.54
CA ALA A 383 23.42 -6.16 1.98
C ALA A 383 24.43 -6.34 0.85
N LEU A 384 23.99 -6.78 -0.34
CA LEU A 384 24.85 -6.88 -1.53
C LEU A 384 25.42 -5.51 -1.93
N VAL A 385 24.61 -4.45 -1.91
CA VAL A 385 25.06 -3.06 -2.17
C VAL A 385 26.12 -2.62 -1.16
N VAL A 386 25.95 -2.92 0.13
CA VAL A 386 26.96 -2.64 1.17
C VAL A 386 28.25 -3.42 0.94
N ILE A 387 28.17 -4.73 0.70
CA ILE A 387 29.33 -5.61 0.48
C ILE A 387 30.13 -5.14 -0.74
N VAL A 388 29.46 -4.92 -1.88
CA VAL A 388 30.11 -4.43 -3.11
C VAL A 388 30.72 -3.04 -2.90
N SER A 389 30.07 -2.16 -2.14
CA SER A 389 30.60 -0.82 -1.82
C SER A 389 31.82 -0.88 -0.90
N ALA A 390 31.79 -1.75 0.13
CA ALA A 390 32.89 -1.98 1.05
C ALA A 390 34.12 -2.56 0.34
N ILE A 391 33.95 -3.59 -0.50
CA ILE A 391 35.01 -4.16 -1.34
C ILE A 391 35.63 -3.08 -2.24
N ARG A 392 34.80 -2.27 -2.91
CA ARG A 392 35.28 -1.16 -3.77
C ARG A 392 35.98 -0.05 -2.99
N TRP A 393 35.60 0.22 -1.74
CA TRP A 393 36.25 1.17 -0.85
C TRP A 393 37.62 0.66 -0.34
N LEU A 394 37.72 -0.63 -0.01
CA LEU A 394 38.96 -1.29 0.35
C LEU A 394 39.95 -1.28 -0.83
N LEU A 395 39.52 -1.75 -2.01
CA LEU A 395 40.35 -1.79 -3.23
C LEU A 395 40.78 -0.39 -3.71
N LYS A 396 40.04 0.67 -3.37
CA LYS A 396 40.42 2.07 -3.65
C LYS A 396 41.12 2.77 -2.48
N GLY A 397 41.76 2.02 -1.60
CA GLY A 397 42.71 2.56 -0.61
C GLY A 397 42.08 3.39 0.51
N ARG A 398 40.80 3.14 0.85
CA ARG A 398 40.07 3.68 2.02
C ARG A 398 39.87 5.20 2.14
N ARG A 399 40.62 6.04 1.41
CA ARG A 399 40.63 7.53 1.52
C ARG A 399 39.34 8.24 1.02
N ALA A 400 38.40 7.51 0.44
CA ALA A 400 37.23 8.08 -0.26
C ALA A 400 36.05 8.51 0.64
N LEU A 401 35.92 7.94 1.85
CA LEU A 401 34.80 8.18 2.77
C LEU A 401 35.27 8.91 4.03
N GLY A 402 34.44 9.81 4.57
CA GLY A 402 34.73 10.55 5.80
C GLY A 402 34.18 9.85 7.04
N ARG A 403 34.85 10.00 8.20
CA ARG A 403 34.45 9.37 9.47
C ARG A 403 32.97 9.60 9.83
N ARG A 404 32.43 10.80 9.59
CA ARG A 404 31.00 11.13 9.85
C ARG A 404 30.03 10.34 8.98
N LEU A 405 30.41 10.00 7.73
CA LEU A 405 29.59 9.17 6.84
C LEU A 405 29.62 7.71 7.32
N LEU A 406 30.81 7.16 7.57
CA LEU A 406 30.98 5.81 8.12
C LEU A 406 30.24 5.61 9.45
N LEU A 407 30.17 6.65 10.30
CA LEU A 407 29.35 6.61 11.53
C LEU A 407 27.85 6.63 11.23
N ALA A 408 27.39 7.45 10.29
CA ALA A 408 25.98 7.51 9.89
C ALA A 408 25.49 6.20 9.24
N ASP A 409 26.34 5.57 8.43
CA ASP A 409 26.07 4.24 7.87
C ASP A 409 26.16 3.14 8.94
N GLY A 410 27.15 3.18 9.84
CA GLY A 410 27.28 2.21 10.92
C GLY A 410 26.08 2.22 11.87
N VAL A 411 25.66 3.40 12.34
CA VAL A 411 24.45 3.55 13.17
C VAL A 411 23.20 3.22 12.36
N GLY A 412 23.13 3.59 11.08
CA GLY A 412 22.03 3.26 10.19
C GLY A 412 21.83 1.74 10.00
N ILE A 413 22.92 1.01 9.76
CA ILE A 413 22.94 -0.46 9.65
C ILE A 413 22.52 -1.11 10.98
N VAL A 414 22.97 -0.59 12.12
CA VAL A 414 22.56 -1.08 13.45
C VAL A 414 21.06 -0.86 13.68
N VAL A 415 20.51 0.31 13.36
CA VAL A 415 19.05 0.58 13.47
C VAL A 415 18.26 -0.32 12.52
N PHE A 416 18.70 -0.46 11.27
CA PHE A 416 18.09 -1.32 10.27
C PHE A 416 18.07 -2.80 10.70
N GLY A 417 19.21 -3.31 11.19
CA GLY A 417 19.32 -4.66 11.72
C GLY A 417 18.50 -4.88 12.99
N ALA A 418 18.47 -3.91 13.91
CA ALA A 418 17.68 -3.98 15.14
C ALA A 418 16.17 -4.02 14.85
N VAL A 419 15.67 -3.19 13.92
CA VAL A 419 14.27 -3.24 13.49
C VAL A 419 13.96 -4.56 12.77
N GLY A 420 14.83 -5.02 11.87
CA GLY A 420 14.65 -6.31 11.19
C GLY A 420 14.62 -7.51 12.16
N LEU A 421 15.45 -7.50 13.20
CA LEU A 421 15.43 -8.52 14.25
C LEU A 421 14.20 -8.43 15.14
N LEU A 422 13.82 -7.22 15.58
CA LEU A 422 12.64 -7.00 16.42
C LEU A 422 11.34 -7.41 15.71
N MET A 423 11.23 -7.11 14.41
CA MET A 423 10.12 -7.59 13.57
C MET A 423 10.19 -9.10 13.32
N GLY A 424 11.39 -9.69 13.24
CA GLY A 424 11.59 -11.10 12.86
C GLY A 424 11.48 -12.14 13.99
N VAL A 425 11.74 -11.74 15.24
CA VAL A 425 11.65 -12.65 16.41
C VAL A 425 10.24 -13.26 16.60
N PRO A 426 9.12 -12.51 16.45
CA PRO A 426 7.77 -13.08 16.48
C PRO A 426 7.55 -14.18 15.43
N TYR A 427 7.95 -13.96 14.18
CA TYR A 427 7.82 -15.00 13.13
C TYR A 427 8.66 -16.24 13.44
N LEU A 428 9.85 -16.08 14.05
CA LEU A 428 10.64 -17.21 14.54
C LEU A 428 9.97 -17.99 15.67
N GLU A 429 9.13 -17.33 16.49
CA GLU A 429 8.38 -17.98 17.56
C GLU A 429 7.15 -18.71 17.00
N VAL A 430 6.40 -18.07 16.10
CA VAL A 430 5.31 -18.70 15.32
C VAL A 430 5.79 -19.97 14.62
N ILE A 431 6.98 -19.95 14.00
CA ILE A 431 7.57 -21.11 13.28
C ILE A 431 8.00 -22.27 14.22
N LYS A 432 8.07 -22.04 15.55
CA LYS A 432 8.26 -23.10 16.56
C LYS A 432 6.92 -23.67 17.04
N GLN A 433 5.96 -22.79 17.30
CA GLN A 433 4.64 -23.13 17.85
C GLN A 433 3.75 -23.78 16.79
N HIS A 434 3.87 -23.33 15.54
CA HIS A 434 3.16 -23.83 14.36
C HIS A 434 4.17 -24.32 13.30
N PRO A 435 4.70 -25.56 13.41
CA PRO A 435 5.57 -26.14 12.38
C PRO A 435 4.93 -26.15 10.98
N GLU A 436 3.60 -26.22 10.89
CA GLU A 436 2.78 -26.15 9.68
C GLU A 436 2.84 -24.79 8.95
N ALA A 437 3.30 -23.72 9.62
CA ALA A 437 3.59 -22.44 8.97
C ALA A 437 4.77 -22.52 7.97
N LYS A 438 5.59 -23.59 8.04
CA LYS A 438 6.68 -23.86 7.08
C LYS A 438 6.12 -24.46 5.79
N ARG A 439 5.89 -23.60 4.81
CA ARG A 439 5.47 -24.01 3.46
C ARG A 439 6.61 -24.72 2.71
N GLY A 440 6.30 -25.80 2.00
CA GLY A 440 7.28 -26.59 1.25
C GLY A 440 7.62 -26.04 -0.13
N LEU A 441 8.25 -26.87 -0.97
CA LEU A 441 8.60 -26.53 -2.35
C LEU A 441 7.38 -26.56 -3.29
N ASP A 442 6.39 -27.39 -2.98
CA ASP A 442 5.05 -27.46 -3.58
C ASP A 442 4.36 -26.09 -3.63
N ALA A 443 4.43 -25.34 -2.52
CA ALA A 443 3.88 -24.00 -2.45
C ALA A 443 4.67 -22.97 -3.28
N ILE A 444 5.96 -23.23 -3.57
CA ILE A 444 6.75 -22.38 -4.48
C ILE A 444 6.41 -22.71 -5.93
N GLU A 445 6.22 -23.99 -6.24
CA GLU A 445 5.88 -24.49 -7.57
C GLU A 445 4.54 -23.92 -8.04
N ALA A 446 3.50 -23.98 -7.21
CA ALA A 446 2.18 -23.40 -7.49
C ALA A 446 2.19 -21.86 -7.71
N PHE A 447 3.20 -21.14 -7.19
CA PHE A 447 3.36 -19.69 -7.36
C PHE A 447 4.61 -19.31 -8.18
N SER A 448 5.20 -20.25 -8.91
CA SER A 448 6.33 -19.98 -9.81
C SER A 448 5.83 -19.50 -11.18
N PRO A 449 6.17 -18.27 -11.59
CA PRO A 449 5.87 -17.77 -12.92
C PRO A 449 6.86 -18.37 -13.93
N ASN A 450 6.43 -18.54 -15.17
CA ASN A 450 7.33 -18.87 -16.28
C ASN A 450 7.62 -17.63 -17.12
N LEU A 451 8.43 -17.74 -18.19
CA LEU A 451 8.79 -16.60 -19.03
C LEU A 451 7.56 -15.90 -19.67
N HIS A 452 6.45 -16.60 -19.91
CA HIS A 452 5.22 -16.00 -20.45
C HIS A 452 4.52 -15.05 -19.45
N SER A 453 4.73 -15.23 -18.14
CA SER A 453 4.27 -14.30 -17.10
C SER A 453 4.79 -12.88 -17.30
N PHE A 454 6.00 -12.71 -17.82
CA PHE A 454 6.63 -11.39 -18.03
C PHE A 454 6.08 -10.62 -19.25
N ILE A 455 5.28 -11.27 -20.09
CA ILE A 455 4.56 -10.63 -21.21
C ILE A 455 3.04 -10.63 -21.03
N THR A 456 2.51 -11.44 -20.10
CA THR A 456 1.07 -11.57 -19.84
C THR A 456 0.60 -10.54 -18.81
N ALA A 457 -0.41 -9.76 -19.18
CA ALA A 457 -0.99 -8.71 -18.33
C ALA A 457 -2.10 -9.27 -17.41
N PRO A 458 -2.26 -8.74 -16.18
CA PRO A 458 -3.43 -9.02 -15.34
C PRO A 458 -4.73 -8.55 -16.00
N ALA A 459 -5.86 -9.09 -15.56
CA ALA A 459 -7.20 -8.74 -16.08
C ALA A 459 -7.53 -7.24 -15.87
N GLN A 460 -7.00 -6.66 -14.80
CA GLN A 460 -7.19 -5.27 -14.39
C GLN A 460 -6.45 -4.25 -15.29
N SER A 461 -5.57 -4.67 -16.21
CA SER A 461 -4.89 -3.77 -17.16
C SER A 461 -5.85 -3.37 -18.28
N LEU A 462 -6.14 -2.07 -18.43
CA LEU A 462 -7.08 -1.57 -19.44
C LEU A 462 -6.70 -1.92 -20.90
N PRO A 463 -5.46 -1.71 -21.37
CA PRO A 463 -5.10 -2.00 -22.77
C PRO A 463 -4.88 -3.48 -23.07
N TRP A 464 -4.48 -4.28 -22.07
CA TRP A 464 -3.99 -5.65 -22.28
C TRP A 464 -4.83 -6.75 -21.60
N GLY A 465 -5.78 -6.37 -20.75
CA GLY A 465 -6.59 -7.30 -19.96
C GLY A 465 -7.38 -8.27 -20.83
N ALA A 466 -8.15 -7.75 -21.80
CA ALA A 466 -8.92 -8.58 -22.73
C ALA A 466 -8.01 -9.41 -23.66
N ALA A 467 -6.99 -8.79 -24.27
CA ALA A 467 -6.09 -9.45 -25.22
C ALA A 467 -5.34 -10.65 -24.61
N HIS A 468 -5.00 -10.60 -23.32
CA HIS A 468 -4.31 -11.67 -22.61
C HIS A 468 -5.24 -12.63 -21.84
N ALA A 469 -6.56 -12.61 -22.07
CA ALA A 469 -7.50 -13.49 -21.36
C ALA A 469 -7.17 -14.98 -21.54
N ALA A 470 -6.94 -15.44 -22.77
CA ALA A 470 -6.57 -16.83 -23.06
C ALA A 470 -5.21 -17.22 -22.44
N ALA A 471 -4.23 -16.31 -22.44
CA ALA A 471 -2.92 -16.54 -21.86
C ALA A 471 -2.91 -16.54 -20.31
N ARG A 472 -3.91 -15.93 -19.66
CA ARG A 472 -4.14 -16.07 -18.21
C ARG A 472 -4.90 -17.32 -17.84
N ALA A 473 -5.80 -17.80 -18.70
CA ALA A 473 -6.65 -18.96 -18.41
C ALA A 473 -5.85 -20.28 -18.25
N THR A 474 -4.60 -20.32 -18.71
CA THR A 474 -3.68 -21.45 -18.53
C THR A 474 -2.78 -21.33 -17.30
N MET A 475 -2.89 -20.26 -16.49
CA MET A 475 -2.06 -20.04 -15.30
C MET A 475 -2.78 -20.51 -14.02
N ILE A 476 -2.05 -21.19 -13.14
CA ILE A 476 -2.58 -21.74 -11.86
C ILE A 476 -3.05 -20.62 -10.92
N ALA A 477 -2.25 -19.56 -10.78
CA ALA A 477 -2.52 -18.45 -9.86
C ALA A 477 -2.38 -17.07 -10.56
N PRO A 478 -3.27 -16.69 -11.49
CA PRO A 478 -3.08 -15.53 -12.37
C PRO A 478 -2.83 -14.19 -11.65
N ALA A 479 -3.31 -14.01 -10.41
CA ALA A 479 -3.04 -12.81 -9.61
C ALA A 479 -1.57 -12.69 -9.15
N GLU A 480 -0.92 -13.81 -8.81
CA GLU A 480 0.50 -13.87 -8.41
C GLU A 480 1.45 -14.10 -9.60
N THR A 481 0.96 -14.61 -10.74
CA THR A 481 1.79 -14.97 -11.91
C THR A 481 1.65 -14.06 -13.14
N THR A 482 0.93 -12.93 -13.08
CA THR A 482 0.87 -11.97 -14.22
C THR A 482 1.80 -10.77 -14.01
N LEU A 483 2.99 -10.84 -14.60
CA LEU A 483 4.17 -10.06 -14.20
C LEU A 483 4.63 -9.02 -15.24
N LEU A 484 3.78 -8.65 -16.21
CA LEU A 484 4.08 -7.63 -17.22
C LEU A 484 4.48 -6.26 -16.60
N PRO A 485 5.73 -5.78 -16.80
CA PRO A 485 6.18 -4.44 -16.41
C PRO A 485 5.73 -3.34 -17.40
N GLY A 486 5.27 -3.73 -18.58
CA GLY A 486 4.79 -2.86 -19.66
C GLY A 486 5.66 -2.93 -20.91
N PHE A 487 5.05 -3.02 -22.10
CA PHE A 487 5.75 -3.02 -23.38
C PHE A 487 6.35 -1.65 -23.72
N MET A 488 5.73 -0.55 -23.28
CA MET A 488 6.31 0.79 -23.38
C MET A 488 7.56 0.90 -22.50
N LEU A 489 7.54 0.30 -21.31
CA LEU A 489 8.71 0.20 -20.44
C LEU A 489 9.82 -0.66 -21.07
N TYR A 490 9.48 -1.83 -21.61
CA TYR A 490 10.44 -2.69 -22.33
C TYR A 490 11.08 -1.96 -23.53
N GLY A 491 10.28 -1.30 -24.38
CA GLY A 491 10.77 -0.57 -25.54
C GLY A 491 11.69 0.59 -25.17
N LEU A 492 11.33 1.37 -24.13
CA LEU A 492 12.18 2.47 -23.63
C LEU A 492 13.46 1.95 -22.95
N ALA A 493 13.39 0.82 -22.23
CA ALA A 493 14.56 0.20 -21.61
C ALA A 493 15.53 -0.39 -22.65
N ALA A 494 15.01 -1.05 -23.69
CA ALA A 494 15.78 -1.53 -24.83
C ALA A 494 16.46 -0.37 -25.58
N ALA A 495 15.72 0.70 -25.89
CA ALA A 495 16.31 1.94 -26.41
C ALA A 495 17.41 2.49 -25.47
N GLY A 496 17.22 2.37 -24.15
CA GLY A 496 18.15 2.76 -23.10
C GLY A 496 19.45 1.96 -23.03
N LEU A 497 19.54 0.80 -23.69
CA LEU A 497 20.80 0.06 -23.87
C LEU A 497 21.69 0.73 -24.94
N PHE A 498 21.09 1.26 -26.01
CA PHE A 498 21.80 1.85 -27.15
C PHE A 498 21.99 3.37 -27.01
N PHE A 499 20.90 4.09 -26.74
CA PHE A 499 20.85 5.55 -26.62
C PHE A 499 20.55 5.94 -25.17
N SER A 500 21.55 6.41 -24.40
CA SER A 500 21.33 6.69 -22.98
C SER A 500 22.41 7.58 -22.35
N ILE A 501 22.01 8.38 -21.35
CA ILE A 501 22.92 9.18 -20.50
C ILE A 501 23.79 8.33 -19.56
N TRP A 502 23.53 7.03 -19.42
CA TRP A 502 24.34 6.13 -18.60
C TRP A 502 25.55 5.59 -19.39
N SER A 503 26.66 5.32 -18.69
CA SER A 503 27.82 4.67 -19.31
C SER A 503 27.48 3.25 -19.79
N LEU A 504 28.13 2.75 -20.84
CA LEU A 504 27.89 1.39 -21.35
C LEU A 504 28.03 0.33 -20.24
N ARG A 505 29.04 0.46 -19.37
CA ARG A 505 29.22 -0.42 -18.20
C ARG A 505 28.02 -0.38 -17.26
N THR A 506 27.45 0.80 -17.00
CA THR A 506 26.22 0.96 -16.20
C THR A 506 25.04 0.26 -16.85
N ARG A 507 24.85 0.41 -18.18
CA ARG A 507 23.75 -0.23 -18.92
C ARG A 507 23.84 -1.76 -18.87
N LEU A 508 25.05 -2.31 -19.05
CA LEU A 508 25.29 -3.75 -18.96
C LEU A 508 25.07 -4.30 -17.55
N TRP A 509 25.46 -3.56 -16.48
CA TRP A 509 25.15 -3.96 -15.10
C TRP A 509 23.64 -3.89 -14.78
N LEU A 510 22.93 -2.89 -15.31
CA LEU A 510 21.46 -2.83 -15.17
C LEU A 510 20.79 -4.00 -15.90
N LEU A 511 21.19 -4.28 -17.15
CA LEU A 511 20.69 -5.42 -17.92
C LEU A 511 20.96 -6.76 -17.24
N ALA A 512 22.18 -6.98 -16.75
CA ALA A 512 22.53 -8.19 -16.00
C ALA A 512 21.68 -8.31 -14.72
N GLY A 513 21.44 -7.20 -14.02
CA GLY A 513 20.52 -7.17 -12.88
C GLY A 513 19.09 -7.53 -13.25
N THR A 514 18.54 -6.97 -14.34
CA THR A 514 17.19 -7.29 -14.85
C THR A 514 17.06 -8.77 -15.23
N LEU A 515 18.08 -9.34 -15.89
CA LEU A 515 18.09 -10.76 -16.25
C LEU A 515 18.16 -11.65 -15.00
N VAL A 516 19.00 -11.30 -14.02
CA VAL A 516 19.06 -12.03 -12.74
C VAL A 516 17.75 -11.92 -11.96
N SER A 517 17.06 -10.77 -11.96
CA SER A 517 15.78 -10.64 -11.26
C SER A 517 14.65 -11.39 -11.96
N ILE A 518 14.67 -11.54 -13.29
CA ILE A 518 13.76 -12.44 -14.03
C ILE A 518 14.05 -13.91 -13.68
N VAL A 519 15.31 -14.34 -13.80
CA VAL A 519 15.74 -15.73 -13.53
C VAL A 519 15.52 -16.18 -12.08
N LEU A 520 15.55 -15.26 -11.12
CA LEU A 520 15.16 -15.54 -9.73
C LEU A 520 13.63 -15.46 -9.52
N ALA A 521 12.93 -14.60 -10.25
CA ALA A 521 11.47 -14.52 -10.18
C ALA A 521 10.78 -15.76 -10.77
N GLU A 522 11.39 -16.43 -11.75
CA GLU A 522 10.90 -17.70 -12.35
C GLU A 522 10.89 -18.91 -11.38
N GLY A 523 11.40 -18.78 -10.14
CA GLY A 523 11.15 -19.77 -9.10
C GLY A 523 11.67 -21.18 -9.42
N THR A 524 10.76 -22.16 -9.47
CA THR A 524 11.03 -23.55 -9.89
C THR A 524 10.95 -23.77 -11.40
N GLU A 525 10.20 -22.94 -12.15
CA GLU A 525 10.04 -23.06 -13.61
C GLU A 525 11.38 -22.85 -14.35
N PHE A 526 12.31 -22.11 -13.75
CA PHE A 526 13.63 -21.90 -14.33
C PHE A 526 14.44 -23.20 -14.45
N TYR A 527 15.27 -23.28 -15.50
CA TYR A 527 16.07 -24.45 -15.89
C TYR A 527 16.63 -25.27 -14.72
N GLY A 528 16.27 -26.55 -14.69
CA GLY A 528 16.70 -27.50 -13.66
C GLY A 528 15.93 -27.39 -12.34
N GLY A 529 14.65 -26.98 -12.38
CA GLY A 529 13.78 -26.92 -11.20
C GLY A 529 14.17 -25.79 -10.24
N GLY A 530 14.68 -24.66 -10.76
CA GLY A 530 15.23 -23.56 -9.97
C GLY A 530 16.44 -23.91 -9.07
N LYS A 531 16.99 -25.14 -9.19
CA LYS A 531 17.92 -25.76 -8.22
C LYS A 531 19.17 -24.94 -7.92
N TYR A 532 19.65 -24.17 -8.89
CA TYR A 532 20.84 -23.31 -8.79
C TYR A 532 20.50 -21.81 -8.78
N THR A 533 19.21 -21.46 -8.75
CA THR A 533 18.70 -20.08 -8.76
C THR A 533 17.83 -19.83 -7.51
N TYR A 534 16.51 -19.73 -7.62
CA TYR A 534 15.64 -19.40 -6.47
C TYR A 534 15.66 -20.49 -5.39
N VAL A 535 15.63 -21.77 -5.79
CA VAL A 535 15.63 -22.91 -4.84
C VAL A 535 16.97 -23.04 -4.11
N PHE A 536 18.07 -22.56 -4.69
CA PHE A 536 19.35 -22.44 -3.97
C PHE A 536 19.26 -21.40 -2.85
N LEU A 537 18.70 -20.21 -3.14
CA LEU A 537 18.51 -19.17 -2.12
C LEU A 537 17.54 -19.65 -1.03
N TYR A 538 16.40 -20.23 -1.39
CA TYR A 538 15.42 -20.80 -0.46
C TYR A 538 16.03 -21.82 0.51
N LYS A 539 17.00 -22.65 0.06
CA LYS A 539 17.63 -23.69 0.89
C LYS A 539 18.80 -23.20 1.76
N TYR A 540 19.46 -22.10 1.41
CA TYR A 540 20.72 -21.69 2.05
C TYR A 540 20.80 -20.25 2.58
N LEU A 541 19.92 -19.34 2.15
CA LEU A 541 19.83 -17.99 2.75
C LEU A 541 18.93 -18.03 3.99
N PRO A 542 19.40 -17.51 5.15
CA PRO A 542 18.56 -17.38 6.34
C PRO A 542 17.22 -16.70 6.06
N PHE A 543 16.14 -17.24 6.62
CA PHE A 543 14.75 -16.75 6.49
C PHE A 543 14.16 -16.77 5.07
N PHE A 544 14.94 -17.04 4.01
CA PHE A 544 14.44 -17.01 2.62
C PHE A 544 13.41 -18.13 2.35
N SER A 545 13.43 -19.18 3.18
CA SER A 545 12.42 -20.24 3.21
C SER A 545 11.00 -19.78 3.58
N SER A 546 10.82 -18.57 4.12
CA SER A 546 9.48 -18.00 4.39
C SER A 546 8.80 -17.42 3.13
N SER A 547 9.53 -17.22 2.03
CA SER A 547 9.01 -16.64 0.79
C SER A 547 8.51 -17.71 -0.20
N ARG A 548 7.18 -17.81 -0.36
CA ARG A 548 6.53 -18.75 -1.30
C ARG A 548 6.37 -18.22 -2.74
N THR A 549 6.40 -16.91 -2.94
CA THR A 549 5.96 -16.25 -4.20
C THR A 549 7.14 -15.57 -4.91
N PRO A 550 7.96 -16.32 -5.68
CA PRO A 550 9.16 -15.80 -6.34
C PRO A 550 8.84 -14.66 -7.33
N GLY A 551 7.65 -14.68 -7.95
CA GLY A 551 7.19 -13.64 -8.87
C GLY A 551 7.23 -12.22 -8.32
N ARG A 552 7.14 -12.02 -6.99
CA ARG A 552 7.25 -10.70 -6.34
C ARG A 552 8.61 -10.02 -6.59
N LEU A 553 9.64 -10.75 -7.02
CA LEU A 553 10.92 -10.18 -7.48
C LEU A 553 10.81 -9.33 -8.77
N VAL A 554 9.67 -9.35 -9.47
CA VAL A 554 9.30 -8.43 -10.56
C VAL A 554 9.51 -6.94 -10.22
N ILE A 555 9.46 -6.58 -8.93
CA ILE A 555 9.75 -5.22 -8.44
C ILE A 555 11.15 -4.76 -8.87
N TRP A 556 12.15 -5.65 -8.77
CA TRP A 556 13.53 -5.36 -9.16
C TRP A 556 13.67 -5.29 -10.68
N THR A 557 13.03 -6.20 -11.41
CA THR A 557 12.93 -6.16 -12.88
C THR A 557 12.38 -4.81 -13.34
N THR A 558 11.25 -4.38 -12.76
CA THR A 558 10.58 -3.10 -13.04
C THR A 558 11.47 -1.90 -12.73
N LEU A 559 12.10 -1.86 -11.55
CA LEU A 559 12.96 -0.75 -11.14
C LEU A 559 14.21 -0.60 -12.02
N LEU A 560 14.84 -1.71 -12.40
CA LEU A 560 16.03 -1.71 -13.25
C LEU A 560 15.70 -1.32 -14.70
N LEU A 561 14.57 -1.80 -15.23
CA LEU A 561 14.02 -1.34 -16.52
C LEU A 561 13.67 0.15 -16.49
N ALA A 562 13.06 0.65 -15.42
CA ALA A 562 12.72 2.06 -15.25
C ALA A 562 13.97 2.96 -15.24
N ILE A 563 15.07 2.50 -14.62
CA ILE A 563 16.36 3.19 -14.67
C ILE A 563 16.96 3.16 -16.09
N LEU A 564 16.88 2.03 -16.82
CA LEU A 564 17.32 1.95 -18.23
C LEU A 564 16.51 2.90 -19.14
N ALA A 565 15.19 2.89 -19.03
CA ALA A 565 14.26 3.74 -19.76
C ALA A 565 14.50 5.24 -19.50
N ALA A 566 14.74 5.63 -18.25
CA ALA A 566 15.18 6.98 -17.90
C ALA A 566 16.53 7.36 -18.53
N GLY A 567 17.37 6.38 -18.88
CA GLY A 567 18.57 6.58 -19.70
C GLY A 567 18.23 7.12 -21.09
N ALA A 568 17.31 6.46 -21.81
CA ALA A 568 16.84 6.85 -23.13
C ALA A 568 16.13 8.21 -23.13
N VAL A 569 15.16 8.38 -22.23
CA VAL A 569 14.43 9.65 -22.09
C VAL A 569 15.38 10.77 -21.67
N GLY A 570 16.39 10.47 -20.84
CA GLY A 570 17.47 11.39 -20.50
C GLY A 570 18.29 11.85 -21.70
N ALA A 571 18.58 10.95 -22.64
CA ALA A 571 19.32 11.26 -23.86
C ALA A 571 18.49 12.07 -24.87
N LEU A 572 17.21 11.71 -25.07
CA LEU A 572 16.25 12.48 -25.86
C LEU A 572 16.07 13.92 -25.32
N VAL A 573 16.03 14.06 -24.00
CA VAL A 573 15.93 15.35 -23.29
C VAL A 573 17.27 16.10 -23.25
N GLY A 574 18.40 15.43 -23.51
CA GLY A 574 19.67 16.07 -23.84
C GLY A 574 19.60 16.69 -25.24
N ARG A 575 19.42 15.82 -26.25
CA ARG A 575 19.40 16.17 -27.68
C ARG A 575 18.41 17.28 -28.04
N SER A 576 17.27 17.37 -27.34
CA SER A 576 16.31 18.47 -27.55
C SER A 576 16.82 19.85 -27.13
N TYR A 577 17.78 19.94 -26.19
CA TYR A 577 18.45 21.20 -25.84
C TYR A 577 19.62 21.47 -26.78
N ASP A 578 20.32 20.44 -27.24
CA ASP A 578 21.43 20.55 -28.19
C ASP A 578 20.90 21.13 -29.53
N VAL A 579 19.83 20.54 -30.07
CA VAL A 579 19.08 21.03 -31.26
C VAL A 579 18.44 22.41 -31.05
N ALA A 580 18.28 22.86 -29.80
CA ALA A 580 17.85 24.23 -29.51
C ALA A 580 19.03 25.22 -29.61
N ALA A 581 20.19 24.87 -29.05
CA ALA A 581 21.40 25.68 -29.13
C ALA A 581 21.94 25.81 -30.56
N GLU A 582 21.83 24.76 -31.38
CA GLU A 582 22.14 24.77 -32.82
C GLU A 582 21.34 25.84 -33.60
N ARG A 583 20.16 26.25 -33.12
CA ARG A 583 19.31 27.27 -33.75
C ARG A 583 19.66 28.71 -33.38
N GLY A 584 20.75 28.91 -32.65
CA GLY A 584 21.35 30.22 -32.40
C GLY A 584 21.59 30.53 -30.91
N PRO A 585 22.52 31.45 -30.59
CA PRO A 585 23.04 31.65 -29.23
C PRO A 585 22.00 32.14 -28.20
N VAL A 586 20.86 32.67 -28.65
CA VAL A 586 19.75 33.10 -27.78
C VAL A 586 18.85 31.93 -27.35
N ALA A 587 18.82 30.84 -28.14
CA ALA A 587 17.88 29.73 -28.00
C ALA A 587 18.29 28.68 -26.93
N THR A 588 18.59 29.16 -25.72
CA THR A 588 19.04 28.36 -24.55
C THR A 588 18.04 27.30 -24.05
N ARG A 589 16.86 27.17 -24.67
CA ARG A 589 15.78 26.26 -24.28
C ARG A 589 15.03 25.75 -25.52
N PRO A 590 14.66 24.45 -25.60
CA PRO A 590 13.80 23.93 -26.68
C PRO A 590 12.46 24.67 -26.77
N GLY A 591 11.92 24.76 -27.99
CA GLY A 591 10.57 25.26 -28.26
C GLY A 591 9.47 24.36 -27.64
N LEU A 592 8.25 24.89 -27.53
CA LEU A 592 7.15 24.23 -26.82
C LEU A 592 6.86 22.81 -27.33
N LEU A 593 6.69 22.65 -28.65
CA LEU A 593 6.42 21.35 -29.28
C LEU A 593 7.47 20.29 -28.92
N LEU A 594 8.76 20.66 -28.92
CA LEU A 594 9.85 19.73 -28.61
C LEU A 594 9.90 19.38 -27.11
N ARG A 595 9.44 20.26 -26.21
CA ARG A 595 9.24 19.90 -24.79
C ARG A 595 8.06 18.95 -24.61
N VAL A 596 6.94 19.20 -25.28
CA VAL A 596 5.76 18.31 -25.26
C VAL A 596 6.13 16.93 -25.82
N ALA A 597 6.91 16.85 -26.89
CA ALA A 597 7.44 15.59 -27.42
C ALA A 597 8.29 14.82 -26.38
N THR A 598 9.08 15.51 -25.53
CA THR A 598 9.80 14.84 -24.43
C THR A 598 8.92 14.35 -23.28
N LEU A 599 7.61 14.63 -23.30
CA LEU A 599 6.63 14.04 -22.38
C LEU A 599 5.91 12.83 -22.98
N LEU A 600 5.99 12.59 -24.29
CA LEU A 600 5.35 11.43 -24.93
C LEU A 600 5.72 10.08 -24.28
N PRO A 601 7.00 9.80 -23.91
CA PRO A 601 7.34 8.58 -23.19
C PRO A 601 6.67 8.43 -21.82
N LEU A 602 6.36 9.55 -21.15
CA LEU A 602 5.62 9.54 -19.87
C LEU A 602 4.14 9.25 -20.11
N LEU A 603 3.54 9.88 -21.13
CA LEU A 603 2.14 9.67 -21.48
C LEU A 603 1.88 8.23 -21.94
N LEU A 604 2.80 7.62 -22.71
CA LEU A 604 2.69 6.23 -23.16
C LEU A 604 2.79 5.23 -21.99
N VAL A 605 3.74 5.41 -21.07
CA VAL A 605 3.86 4.56 -19.87
C VAL A 605 2.64 4.71 -18.95
N LEU A 606 2.11 5.93 -18.78
CA LEU A 606 0.90 6.15 -18.00
C LEU A 606 -0.34 5.57 -18.66
N ALA A 607 -0.49 5.68 -19.99
CA ALA A 607 -1.60 5.08 -20.72
C ALA A 607 -1.59 3.56 -20.61
N GLU A 608 -0.42 2.92 -20.77
CA GLU A 608 -0.25 1.48 -20.58
C GLU A 608 -0.57 1.04 -19.14
N GLY A 609 -0.21 1.87 -18.16
CA GLY A 609 -0.45 1.65 -16.73
C GLY A 609 -1.87 1.95 -16.23
N THR A 610 -2.86 2.17 -17.09
CA THR A 610 -4.24 2.51 -16.64
C THR A 610 -5.09 1.29 -16.27
N ASN A 611 -5.99 1.49 -15.30
CA ASN A 611 -6.95 0.49 -14.78
C ASN A 611 -8.39 1.04 -14.60
N TRP A 612 -8.68 2.25 -15.08
CA TRP A 612 -9.78 3.13 -14.63
C TRP A 612 -11.19 2.50 -14.57
N HIS A 613 -11.50 1.52 -15.43
CA HIS A 613 -12.77 0.77 -15.43
C HIS A 613 -12.60 -0.74 -15.16
N THR A 614 -11.38 -1.20 -14.89
CA THR A 614 -10.99 -2.62 -14.86
C THR A 614 -10.49 -3.09 -13.50
N LEU A 615 -10.24 -2.19 -12.53
CA LEU A 615 -10.00 -2.54 -11.13
C LEU A 615 -11.32 -2.55 -10.33
N PRO A 616 -11.88 -3.72 -9.99
CA PRO A 616 -13.10 -3.81 -9.17
C PRO A 616 -12.95 -3.10 -7.82
N HIS A 617 -14.06 -2.56 -7.33
CA HIS A 617 -14.19 -1.90 -6.03
C HIS A 617 -15.52 -2.31 -5.36
N PRO A 618 -15.65 -3.55 -4.88
CA PRO A 618 -16.88 -4.03 -4.24
C PRO A 618 -17.22 -3.24 -2.98
N VAL A 619 -18.52 -3.23 -2.64
CA VAL A 619 -19.01 -2.74 -1.34
C VAL A 619 -18.68 -3.77 -0.28
N VAL A 620 -17.97 -3.35 0.77
CA VAL A 620 -17.63 -4.22 1.91
C VAL A 620 -18.89 -4.46 2.75
N PRO A 621 -19.21 -5.70 3.15
CA PRO A 621 -20.47 -5.97 3.84
C PRO A 621 -20.49 -5.31 5.23
N ALA A 622 -21.65 -4.74 5.58
CA ALA A 622 -21.81 -3.97 6.80
C ALA A 622 -21.65 -4.85 8.05
N GLN A 623 -20.99 -4.29 9.08
CA GLN A 623 -20.77 -4.95 10.36
C GLN A 623 -22.10 -5.37 11.03
N PRO A 624 -22.31 -6.66 11.33
CA PRO A 624 -23.52 -7.15 12.01
C PRO A 624 -23.75 -6.51 13.38
N ALA A 625 -25.01 -6.42 13.80
CA ALA A 625 -25.39 -5.79 15.07
C ALA A 625 -24.76 -6.45 16.30
N ALA A 626 -24.61 -7.78 16.28
CA ALA A 626 -23.95 -8.55 17.33
C ALA A 626 -22.50 -8.12 17.58
N LEU A 627 -21.72 -7.84 16.53
CA LEU A 627 -20.27 -7.53 16.66
C LEU A 627 -19.99 -6.12 17.17
N ARG A 628 -21.04 -5.32 17.43
CA ARG A 628 -20.97 -4.03 18.16
C ARG A 628 -21.29 -4.16 19.64
N THR A 629 -21.96 -5.24 20.04
CA THR A 629 -22.66 -5.34 21.35
C THR A 629 -22.21 -6.52 22.19
N VAL A 630 -21.89 -7.67 21.58
CA VAL A 630 -21.41 -8.88 22.26
C VAL A 630 -19.93 -8.71 22.64
N ASP A 631 -19.55 -9.23 23.81
CA ASP A 631 -18.17 -9.29 24.29
C ASP A 631 -17.57 -10.69 24.11
N GLY A 632 -16.26 -10.75 23.90
CA GLY A 632 -15.53 -12.00 23.69
C GLY A 632 -15.06 -12.70 24.99
N PRO A 633 -14.39 -13.87 24.87
CA PRO A 633 -14.03 -14.55 23.63
C PRO A 633 -15.25 -15.13 22.90
N MET A 634 -15.28 -15.02 21.56
CA MET A 634 -16.38 -15.49 20.73
C MET A 634 -15.93 -16.20 19.45
N LEU A 635 -16.81 -17.04 18.91
CA LEU A 635 -16.71 -17.61 17.57
C LEU A 635 -17.85 -17.05 16.70
N VAL A 636 -17.56 -16.70 15.45
CA VAL A 636 -18.55 -16.27 14.46
C VAL A 636 -18.72 -17.36 13.41
N LEU A 637 -19.97 -17.70 13.05
CA LEU A 637 -20.30 -18.73 12.07
C LEU A 637 -21.10 -18.14 10.89
N PRO A 638 -20.86 -18.55 9.63
CA PRO A 638 -19.86 -19.54 9.23
C PRO A 638 -18.43 -19.04 9.42
N SER A 639 -17.48 -19.96 9.60
CA SER A 639 -16.05 -19.66 9.66
C SER A 639 -15.29 -20.47 8.62
N ASP A 640 -14.48 -19.75 7.84
CA ASP A 640 -13.54 -20.25 6.84
C ASP A 640 -12.41 -19.23 6.62
N ALA A 641 -11.51 -19.53 5.71
CA ALA A 641 -10.34 -18.71 5.37
C ALA A 641 -10.66 -17.25 5.00
N LEU A 642 -11.76 -17.00 4.28
CA LEU A 642 -12.06 -15.72 3.61
C LEU A 642 -13.16 -14.93 4.35
N ILE A 643 -14.19 -15.63 4.85
CA ILE A 643 -15.25 -14.99 5.66
C ILE A 643 -14.67 -14.42 6.95
N ASP A 644 -13.68 -15.09 7.55
CA ASP A 644 -13.06 -14.64 8.80
C ASP A 644 -12.32 -13.29 8.66
N GLU A 645 -11.85 -12.91 7.47
CA GLU A 645 -11.18 -11.62 7.24
C GLU A 645 -12.14 -10.44 7.39
N ASN A 646 -13.39 -10.63 6.95
CA ASN A 646 -14.47 -9.69 7.18
C ASN A 646 -14.84 -9.64 8.67
N VAL A 647 -14.85 -10.78 9.37
CA VAL A 647 -15.06 -10.83 10.83
C VAL A 647 -13.95 -10.09 11.59
N MET A 648 -12.69 -10.22 11.15
CA MET A 648 -11.56 -9.46 11.69
C MET A 648 -11.77 -7.96 11.48
N LEU A 649 -12.09 -7.50 10.27
CA LEU A 649 -12.45 -6.10 10.01
C LEU A 649 -13.61 -5.62 10.90
N TRP A 650 -14.66 -6.42 11.06
CA TRP A 650 -15.81 -6.12 11.93
C TRP A 650 -15.45 -6.04 13.42
N SER A 651 -14.41 -6.73 13.88
CA SER A 651 -13.96 -6.68 15.29
C SER A 651 -13.36 -5.32 15.69
N THR A 652 -12.93 -4.49 14.73
CA THR A 652 -12.21 -3.21 14.98
C THR A 652 -13.01 -2.14 15.74
N THR A 653 -14.27 -2.40 16.12
CA THR A 653 -15.08 -1.51 16.97
C THR A 653 -14.70 -1.60 18.45
N LYS A 654 -14.43 -2.82 18.96
CA LYS A 654 -14.02 -3.04 20.37
C LYS A 654 -12.73 -3.88 20.50
N PHE A 655 -12.24 -4.45 19.40
CA PHE A 655 -11.15 -5.45 19.36
C PHE A 655 -11.39 -6.63 20.32
N GLN A 656 -12.65 -7.08 20.39
CA GLN A 656 -13.04 -8.28 21.13
C GLN A 656 -12.24 -9.51 20.64
N LYS A 657 -11.89 -10.41 21.55
CA LYS A 657 -11.23 -11.68 21.21
C LYS A 657 -12.18 -12.54 20.36
N ILE A 658 -11.72 -12.91 19.17
CA ILE A 658 -12.41 -13.78 18.20
C ILE A 658 -11.53 -15.00 17.89
N VAL A 659 -12.15 -16.17 17.77
CA VAL A 659 -11.48 -17.40 17.29
C VAL A 659 -11.22 -17.31 15.78
N ASN A 660 -12.09 -16.60 15.06
CA ASN A 660 -12.00 -16.36 13.64
C ASN A 660 -10.65 -15.73 13.25
N GLY A 661 -10.12 -16.15 12.11
CA GLY A 661 -8.87 -15.66 11.56
C GLY A 661 -8.64 -16.13 10.12
N GLY A 662 -8.54 -15.16 9.19
CA GLY A 662 -7.95 -15.34 7.86
C GLY A 662 -6.51 -14.82 7.86
N SER A 663 -5.58 -15.55 7.23
CA SER A 663 -4.14 -15.22 7.28
C SER A 663 -3.30 -16.05 6.29
N GLY A 664 -1.98 -15.86 6.32
CA GLY A 664 -1.04 -16.56 5.43
C GLY A 664 -0.93 -18.08 5.66
N PHE A 665 -1.33 -18.57 6.83
CA PHE A 665 -1.49 -19.99 7.15
C PHE A 665 -2.62 -20.16 8.18
N TYR A 666 -3.04 -21.41 8.41
CA TYR A 666 -4.14 -21.77 9.33
C TYR A 666 -3.63 -22.77 10.37
N PRO A 667 -3.53 -22.39 11.66
CA PRO A 667 -3.17 -23.30 12.74
C PRO A 667 -4.02 -24.56 12.76
N THR A 668 -3.43 -25.70 13.15
CA THR A 668 -4.19 -26.96 13.29
C THR A 668 -5.34 -26.82 14.29
N ASP A 669 -5.10 -26.18 15.43
CA ASP A 669 -6.08 -25.92 16.48
C ASP A 669 -7.30 -25.16 15.94
N GLN A 670 -7.10 -24.10 15.14
CA GLN A 670 -8.20 -23.36 14.50
C GLN A 670 -9.03 -24.26 13.56
N GLN A 671 -8.39 -25.18 12.84
CA GLN A 671 -9.08 -26.14 11.97
C GLN A 671 -9.88 -27.15 12.80
N GLU A 672 -9.40 -27.56 13.97
CA GLU A 672 -10.15 -28.40 14.91
C GLU A 672 -11.40 -27.66 15.42
N VAL A 673 -11.28 -26.40 15.86
CA VAL A 673 -12.46 -25.62 16.28
C VAL A 673 -13.48 -25.46 15.14
N ARG A 674 -13.04 -25.18 13.91
CA ARG A 674 -13.95 -25.12 12.74
C ARG A 674 -14.65 -26.45 12.50
N ASN A 675 -13.93 -27.59 12.60
CA ASN A 675 -14.51 -28.92 12.41
C ASN A 675 -15.54 -29.28 13.50
N VAL A 676 -15.25 -28.98 14.77
CA VAL A 676 -16.22 -29.17 15.88
C VAL A 676 -17.42 -28.24 15.72
N ALA A 677 -17.23 -27.00 15.23
CA ALA A 677 -18.31 -26.05 15.03
C ALA A 677 -19.31 -26.43 13.92
N LYS A 678 -19.00 -27.40 13.05
CA LYS A 678 -19.95 -27.89 12.01
C LYS A 678 -21.15 -28.62 12.60
N SER A 679 -21.01 -29.27 13.76
CA SER A 679 -22.13 -29.95 14.41
C SER A 679 -22.95 -29.01 15.31
N PHE A 680 -22.54 -27.75 15.47
CA PHE A 680 -23.14 -26.82 16.42
C PHE A 680 -24.59 -26.44 16.07
N PRO A 681 -25.49 -26.27 17.06
CA PRO A 681 -25.31 -26.59 18.48
C PRO A 681 -25.59 -28.07 18.77
N ASP A 682 -24.71 -28.71 19.52
CA ASP A 682 -24.93 -29.97 20.22
C ASP A 682 -24.08 -30.01 21.50
N GLN A 683 -24.19 -31.07 22.30
CA GLN A 683 -23.51 -31.15 23.59
C GLN A 683 -21.98 -31.12 23.44
N ALA A 684 -21.42 -31.87 22.48
CA ALA A 684 -19.98 -32.00 22.30
C ALA A 684 -19.35 -30.67 21.84
N SER A 685 -19.97 -29.99 20.87
CA SER A 685 -19.51 -28.68 20.41
C SER A 685 -19.65 -27.61 21.49
N VAL A 686 -20.74 -27.60 22.26
CA VAL A 686 -20.94 -26.66 23.39
C VAL A 686 -19.90 -26.89 24.50
N GLU A 687 -19.63 -28.12 24.89
CA GLU A 687 -18.63 -28.45 25.92
C GLU A 687 -17.20 -28.12 25.45
N TYR A 688 -16.85 -28.45 24.21
CA TYR A 688 -15.55 -28.14 23.62
C TYR A 688 -15.29 -26.62 23.56
N LEU A 689 -16.26 -25.84 23.07
CA LEU A 689 -16.15 -24.38 23.01
C LEU A 689 -16.08 -23.75 24.41
N ARG A 690 -16.84 -24.28 25.40
CA ARG A 690 -16.72 -23.90 26.82
C ARG A 690 -15.32 -24.15 27.38
N ASN A 691 -14.71 -25.30 27.09
CA ASN A 691 -13.38 -25.68 27.58
C ASN A 691 -12.26 -24.77 26.99
N LEU A 692 -12.42 -24.26 25.77
CA LEU A 692 -11.56 -23.22 25.19
C LEU A 692 -11.80 -21.80 25.76
N GLY A 693 -12.79 -21.65 26.66
CA GLY A 693 -13.16 -20.36 27.26
C GLY A 693 -13.99 -19.45 26.34
N ILE A 694 -14.59 -20.00 25.28
CA ILE A 694 -15.44 -19.26 24.35
C ILE A 694 -16.82 -19.06 25.01
N ARG A 695 -17.26 -17.80 25.07
CA ARG A 695 -18.46 -17.38 25.85
C ARG A 695 -19.68 -17.14 24.97
N ALA A 696 -19.48 -16.87 23.68
CA ALA A 696 -20.55 -16.63 22.73
C ALA A 696 -20.25 -17.22 21.35
N VAL A 697 -21.30 -17.68 20.67
CA VAL A 697 -21.27 -18.05 19.24
C VAL A 697 -22.25 -17.13 18.50
N VAL A 698 -21.75 -16.36 17.53
CA VAL A 698 -22.52 -15.42 16.73
C VAL A 698 -22.74 -16.02 15.34
N VAL A 699 -23.97 -16.40 15.02
CA VAL A 699 -24.33 -17.00 13.73
C VAL A 699 -24.90 -15.94 12.81
N LEU A 700 -24.22 -15.68 11.69
CA LEU A 700 -24.67 -14.81 10.61
C LEU A 700 -25.75 -15.55 9.81
N LYS A 701 -27.03 -15.20 10.01
CA LYS A 701 -28.14 -16.08 9.61
C LYS A 701 -28.14 -16.41 8.12
N GLN A 702 -27.96 -15.42 7.25
CA GLN A 702 -28.03 -15.60 5.80
C GLN A 702 -26.86 -16.45 5.27
N GLN A 703 -25.64 -16.16 5.73
CA GLN A 703 -24.42 -16.86 5.31
C GLN A 703 -24.38 -18.30 5.86
N ALA A 704 -24.79 -18.50 7.11
CA ALA A 704 -24.82 -19.83 7.71
C ALA A 704 -25.95 -20.70 7.13
N ALA A 705 -27.15 -20.16 6.88
CA ALA A 705 -28.25 -20.88 6.23
C ALA A 705 -27.90 -21.33 4.80
N GLY A 706 -27.09 -20.55 4.08
CA GLY A 706 -26.54 -20.92 2.77
C GLY A 706 -25.34 -21.89 2.81
N SER A 707 -24.86 -22.26 4.00
CA SER A 707 -23.69 -23.13 4.18
C SER A 707 -24.11 -24.56 4.53
N THR A 708 -23.56 -25.54 3.81
CA THR A 708 -23.78 -26.97 4.08
C THR A 708 -23.43 -27.34 5.53
N ASP A 709 -22.31 -26.83 6.03
CA ASP A 709 -21.77 -27.15 7.35
C ASP A 709 -22.48 -26.42 8.50
N TYR A 710 -22.93 -25.17 8.29
CA TYR A 710 -23.40 -24.31 9.38
C TYR A 710 -24.91 -23.99 9.34
N SER A 711 -25.65 -24.53 8.37
CA SER A 711 -27.10 -24.35 8.21
C SER A 711 -27.90 -24.74 9.46
N LYS A 712 -27.48 -25.79 10.17
CA LYS A 712 -28.05 -26.20 11.47
C LYS A 712 -28.08 -25.03 12.45
N ALA A 713 -26.95 -24.35 12.68
CA ALA A 713 -26.84 -23.25 13.64
C ALA A 713 -27.70 -22.02 13.28
N ALA A 714 -28.09 -21.88 12.02
CA ALA A 714 -28.90 -20.79 11.47
C ALA A 714 -30.42 -21.04 11.51
N SER A 715 -30.88 -22.26 11.82
CA SER A 715 -32.31 -22.58 11.84
C SER A 715 -33.02 -22.01 13.09
N PRO A 716 -34.25 -21.47 12.95
CA PRO A 716 -35.00 -20.95 14.09
C PRO A 716 -35.44 -22.06 15.06
N ASP A 717 -35.73 -23.27 14.57
CA ASP A 717 -36.41 -24.34 15.33
C ASP A 717 -35.46 -25.32 16.04
N VAL A 718 -34.16 -25.01 16.05
CA VAL A 718 -33.11 -25.87 16.61
C VAL A 718 -33.30 -26.08 18.12
N PRO A 719 -33.30 -27.34 18.62
CA PRO A 719 -33.22 -27.60 20.05
C PRO A 719 -31.88 -27.15 20.63
N TYR A 720 -31.91 -26.20 21.57
CA TYR A 720 -30.72 -25.73 22.32
C TYR A 720 -30.95 -25.62 23.83
N GLN A 721 -32.18 -25.77 24.32
CA GLN A 721 -32.53 -25.52 25.72
C GLN A 721 -31.85 -26.53 26.66
N ASP A 722 -31.82 -27.81 26.25
CA ASP A 722 -31.21 -28.90 27.03
C ASP A 722 -29.67 -28.84 27.11
N LEU A 723 -29.03 -28.05 26.23
CA LEU A 723 -27.57 -27.85 26.20
C LEU A 723 -27.08 -26.83 27.26
N GLY A 724 -28.02 -26.22 28.00
CA GLY A 724 -27.74 -25.19 28.98
C GLY A 724 -27.16 -23.91 28.35
N ILE A 725 -27.62 -23.52 27.15
CA ILE A 725 -27.19 -22.30 26.45
C ILE A 725 -28.38 -21.38 26.16
N THR A 726 -28.16 -20.06 26.12
CA THR A 726 -29.23 -19.09 25.80
C THR A 726 -29.04 -18.53 24.40
N ARG A 727 -30.08 -18.54 23.55
CA ARG A 727 -30.07 -17.89 22.24
C ARG A 727 -30.81 -16.54 22.28
N GLN A 728 -30.15 -15.49 21.79
CA GLN A 728 -30.72 -14.17 21.53
C GLN A 728 -30.82 -13.95 20.01
N ASP A 729 -31.93 -13.38 19.54
CA ASP A 729 -32.09 -12.93 18.15
C ASP A 729 -31.78 -11.42 18.06
N LEU A 730 -30.97 -11.01 17.08
CA LEU A 730 -30.63 -9.61 16.79
C LEU A 730 -30.95 -9.21 15.34
N GLY A 731 -31.90 -9.90 14.70
CA GLY A 731 -32.34 -9.64 13.34
C GLY A 731 -31.46 -10.34 12.30
N ASP A 732 -30.27 -9.79 12.04
CA ASP A 732 -29.28 -10.34 11.10
C ASP A 732 -28.54 -11.59 11.64
N THR A 733 -28.53 -11.74 12.97
CA THR A 733 -27.69 -12.69 13.70
C THR A 733 -28.45 -13.41 14.81
N PHE A 734 -28.04 -14.65 15.10
CA PHE A 734 -28.32 -15.31 16.36
C PHE A 734 -27.07 -15.25 17.25
N VAL A 735 -27.25 -14.95 18.54
CA VAL A 735 -26.18 -14.96 19.54
C VAL A 735 -26.49 -16.04 20.56
N TYR A 736 -25.75 -17.14 20.52
CA TYR A 736 -25.78 -18.18 21.54
C TYR A 736 -24.75 -17.82 22.62
N ARG A 737 -25.11 -17.92 23.90
CA ARG A 737 -24.20 -17.72 25.04
C ARG A 737 -23.97 -19.05 25.75
N LEU A 738 -22.70 -19.39 25.96
CA LEU A 738 -22.25 -20.69 26.46
C LEU A 738 -21.94 -20.65 27.98
N SER A 739 -22.79 -19.96 28.74
CA SER A 739 -22.59 -19.58 30.15
C SER A 739 -22.01 -20.66 31.06
#